data_AF-N2ANQ9-F1
#
_entry.id   AF-N2ANQ9-F1
#
_cell.length_a   1.000
_cell.length_b   1.000
_cell.length_c   1.000
_cell.angle_alpha   90.00
_cell.angle_beta   90.00
_cell.angle_gamma   90.00
#
_symmetry.space_group_name_H-M   'P 1'
#
loop_
_entity.id
_entity.type
_entity.pdbx_description
1 polymer ?
#
loop_
_entity_poly.entity_id
_entity_poly.type
_entity_poly.pdbx_seq_one_letter_code
_entity_poly.pdbx_strand_id
1 'polypeptide(L)'
;MGNKDILCEISEKLYSLLVVNQYAAGIQQPDGKYITCYFPVTPFVIENMLLCRGSMGCYQQGYRTNSIKWVCLDFDCKDKRNPDLNMLYHTAIQPMTELLDNLNIRYLTEFSGRRGIHIWIIFDSIIKKDKGYQIVQKLLELSALQDEIQEFWNLDKFPATDSSKGNIVGKQVKFPLSCHKSGLQSYFFQKEFIEESDAGEEEFWYKQLMILKNYEENNIEEIEERLGLDSQVDNEEFRYKYRQYLLLDKIPITVEQTIKLLGKTKVFKDIFSRMMRGQAHPRDWTVLLGTLAECDENSELLKSMLMQFPNYDEIKTVNNIEKLREQYFPATFRYLYHLYDMPIEDGLDPEETGFHYLLRTAGFEDRAIEKYVSWNEKKVITDISSTIIKEQNYLLENDEVIDILLWNHLRNLNEYDRCYYNNLVDKIVKGKAEECIEPDYLLYHRKESEVKIRTLISLFTKDRVVTTHLAIMLYERLQNKWDSYSYHVSLTSKNQIFYPWFSSWKRYISEIRTFLDIPFMQNYEVFYIDLKGFYNHIDFLTVYNTFEKDLENESANIFQYLVQYNDKLMKKVHGGYRIGVPQGPAYARIIAEMFLDKVLKKAYKGFDVKLFHEYRYVDDIVIFCNPNMDGDALYQNIRNTLLAYGLPCNLEKSQYMGFISELSKQQRSTLLHADKMTYELSETDFRGPLLPFERKEMLNEYLLNHEFDISMISYIFGRKTFVNAQRWYIVHHAKDIFISQIGRGSSFRKFYKYLFQHEDTCKQCLEKGLFEEIPVGTINFHNFLSELYLFVQSQEISFELFEYLKTMYLKKISEEELDTRERDVWSALINFQQEASDEY
;
A
#
# COMPACT_ATOMS: atom_id res chain seq x y z
N MET A 1 16.56 30.45 19.29
CA MET A 1 15.57 29.60 18.58
C MET A 1 14.22 30.02 19.10
N GLY A 2 13.20 30.12 18.25
CA GLY A 2 11.85 30.36 18.77
C GLY A 2 11.33 29.11 19.50
N ASN A 3 10.37 29.26 20.42
CA ASN A 3 9.76 28.12 21.12
C ASN A 3 9.21 27.05 20.16
N LYS A 4 8.68 27.46 18.99
CA LYS A 4 8.22 26.55 17.93
C LYS A 4 9.35 25.71 17.33
N ASP A 5 10.53 26.30 17.09
CA ASP A 5 11.69 25.56 16.56
C ASP A 5 12.14 24.49 17.56
N ILE A 6 12.14 24.82 18.86
CA ILE A 6 12.48 23.89 19.94
C ILE A 6 11.49 22.71 19.97
N LEU A 7 10.18 22.99 19.91
CA LEU A 7 9.16 21.95 19.90
C LEU A 7 9.23 21.04 18.66
N CYS A 8 9.61 21.59 17.50
CA CYS A 8 9.84 20.82 16.28
C CYS A 8 11.01 19.83 16.47
N GLU A 9 12.14 20.28 17.02
CA GLU A 9 13.27 19.38 17.30
C GLU A 9 12.96 18.34 18.39
N ILE A 10 12.20 18.73 19.42
CA ILE A 10 11.71 17.80 20.44
C ILE A 10 10.82 16.73 19.80
N SER A 11 9.91 17.10 18.91
CA SER A 11 8.98 16.16 18.27
C SER A 11 9.72 15.16 17.39
N GLU A 12 10.75 15.59 16.66
CA GLU A 12 11.65 14.71 15.89
C GLU A 12 12.39 13.73 16.80
N LYS A 13 12.92 14.21 17.93
CA LYS A 13 13.62 13.36 18.91
C LYS A 13 12.69 12.35 19.58
N LEU A 14 11.51 12.77 20.02
CA LEU A 14 10.50 11.87 20.59
C LEU A 14 10.06 10.83 19.56
N TYR A 15 9.88 11.24 18.30
CA TYR A 15 9.56 10.32 17.22
C TYR A 15 10.66 9.28 17.04
N SER A 16 11.91 9.71 16.85
CA SER A 16 13.03 8.80 16.58
C SER A 16 13.28 7.83 17.73
N LEU A 17 13.16 8.29 18.97
CA LEU A 17 13.47 7.50 20.17
C LEU A 17 12.33 6.55 20.55
N LEU A 18 11.07 6.97 20.42
CA LEU A 18 9.94 6.27 21.04
C LEU A 18 8.93 5.67 20.05
N VAL A 19 8.88 6.12 18.80
CA VAL A 19 7.90 5.60 17.84
C VAL A 19 8.39 4.32 17.18
N VAL A 20 7.80 3.20 17.60
CA VAL A 20 7.93 1.90 16.94
C VAL A 20 6.75 1.66 16.00
N ASN A 21 5.55 2.01 16.45
CA ASN A 21 4.32 1.89 15.68
C ASN A 21 4.00 3.19 14.92
N GLN A 22 4.27 3.19 13.62
CA GLN A 22 4.01 4.35 12.76
C GLN A 22 2.56 4.41 12.26
N TYR A 23 1.72 3.42 12.58
CA TYR A 23 0.36 3.26 12.03
C TYR A 23 -0.76 3.41 13.06
N ALA A 24 -0.42 3.48 14.35
CA ALA A 24 -1.39 3.60 15.41
C ALA A 24 -0.81 4.33 16.62
N ALA A 25 -1.66 5.10 17.30
CA ALA A 25 -1.38 5.70 18.58
C ALA A 25 -2.64 5.73 19.45
N GLY A 26 -2.48 5.75 20.76
CA GLY A 26 -3.60 5.96 21.68
C GLY A 26 -3.95 7.45 21.75
N ILE A 27 -5.18 7.84 21.43
CA ILE A 27 -5.61 9.25 21.54
C ILE A 27 -6.49 9.41 22.77
N GLN A 28 -6.13 10.36 23.64
CA GLN A 28 -6.90 10.67 24.84
C GLN A 28 -8.26 11.29 24.49
N GLN A 29 -9.30 10.74 25.09
CA GLN A 29 -10.68 11.18 24.97
C GLN A 29 -11.04 12.20 26.07
N PRO A 30 -12.18 12.90 25.96
CA PRO A 30 -12.63 13.84 26.98
C PRO A 30 -12.85 13.23 28.37
N ASP A 31 -13.05 11.92 28.50
CA ASP A 31 -13.17 11.24 29.80
C ASP A 31 -11.80 10.85 30.40
N GLY A 32 -10.70 11.16 29.70
CA GLY A 32 -9.33 10.84 30.09
C GLY A 32 -8.84 9.46 29.62
N LYS A 33 -9.72 8.59 29.08
CA LYS A 33 -9.32 7.28 28.55
C LYS A 33 -8.66 7.42 27.19
N TYR A 34 -7.89 6.42 26.79
CA TYR A 34 -7.28 6.37 25.46
C TYR A 34 -8.03 5.39 24.57
N ILE A 35 -8.19 5.76 23.30
CA ILE A 35 -8.70 4.89 22.24
C ILE A 35 -7.59 4.74 21.19
N THR A 36 -7.39 3.51 20.71
CA THR A 36 -6.49 3.25 19.58
C THR A 36 -7.04 3.92 18.33
N CYS A 37 -6.32 4.90 17.79
CA CYS A 37 -6.61 5.49 16.50
C CYS A 37 -5.56 5.03 15.48
N TYR A 38 -6.00 4.72 14.26
CA TYR A 38 -5.14 4.26 13.18
C TYR A 38 -4.91 5.38 12.17
N PHE A 39 -3.71 5.96 12.21
CA PHE A 39 -3.29 7.05 11.34
C PHE A 39 -1.75 7.06 11.26
N PRO A 40 -1.14 7.70 10.23
CA PRO A 40 0.30 7.87 10.16
C PRO A 40 0.81 8.70 11.33
N VAL A 41 1.54 8.08 12.26
CA VAL A 41 2.22 8.79 13.35
C VAL A 41 3.48 9.42 12.76
N THR A 42 3.62 10.73 12.91
CA THR A 42 4.75 11.53 12.40
C THR A 42 5.21 12.53 13.46
N PRO A 43 6.44 13.08 13.35
CA PRO A 43 6.88 14.17 14.23
C PRO A 43 5.90 15.34 14.27
N PHE A 44 5.27 15.67 13.14
CA PHE A 44 4.26 16.71 13.03
C PHE A 44 3.06 16.50 13.98
N VAL A 45 2.56 15.26 14.11
CA VAL A 45 1.45 14.98 15.04
C VAL A 45 1.90 15.17 16.50
N ILE A 46 3.13 14.77 16.82
CA ILE A 46 3.71 14.94 18.16
C ILE A 46 3.91 16.44 18.46
N GLU A 47 4.42 17.23 17.51
CA GLU A 47 4.56 18.68 17.66
C GLU A 47 3.21 19.35 17.98
N ASN A 48 2.16 19.03 17.22
CA ASN A 48 0.84 19.59 17.48
C ASN A 48 0.24 19.09 18.81
N MET A 49 0.52 17.85 19.22
CA MET A 49 0.19 17.39 20.57
C MET A 49 0.83 18.29 21.63
N LEU A 50 2.11 18.62 21.50
CA LEU A 50 2.82 19.49 22.46
C LEU A 50 2.24 20.91 22.45
N LEU A 51 2.06 21.50 21.27
CA LEU A 51 1.51 22.85 21.09
C LEU A 51 0.10 22.99 21.70
N CYS A 52 -0.73 21.96 21.55
CA CYS A 52 -2.09 21.94 22.10
C CYS A 52 -2.16 21.48 23.56
N ARG A 53 -1.02 21.21 24.23
CA ARG A 53 -0.97 20.57 25.56
C ARG A 53 -1.88 19.34 25.63
N GLY A 54 -1.79 18.53 24.58
CA GLY A 54 -2.55 17.30 24.40
C GLY A 54 -1.86 16.08 25.00
N SER A 55 -2.51 14.93 24.86
CA SER A 55 -1.95 13.65 25.30
C SER A 55 -2.24 12.53 24.31
N MET A 56 -1.16 11.85 23.91
CA MET A 56 -1.16 10.69 23.03
C MET A 56 -0.38 9.56 23.71
N GLY A 57 -0.67 8.32 23.36
CA GLY A 57 0.07 7.15 23.80
C GLY A 57 0.85 6.54 22.64
N CYS A 58 2.12 6.22 22.88
CA CYS A 58 2.95 5.43 21.99
C CYS A 58 2.75 3.94 22.26
N TYR A 59 2.68 3.15 21.21
CA TYR A 59 2.66 1.70 21.32
C TYR A 59 4.07 1.14 21.28
N GLN A 60 4.35 0.18 22.16
CA GLN A 60 5.66 -0.45 22.27
C GLN A 60 6.03 -1.29 21.03
N GLN A 61 5.03 -1.90 20.39
CA GLN A 61 5.23 -2.91 19.36
C GLN A 61 4.99 -2.31 17.96
N GLY A 62 5.89 -2.60 17.03
CA GLY A 62 5.68 -2.29 15.62
C GLY A 62 4.40 -2.95 15.09
N TYR A 63 3.70 -2.28 14.20
CA TYR A 63 2.39 -2.72 13.71
C TYR A 63 2.44 -4.16 13.14
N ARG A 64 1.69 -5.10 13.75
CA ARG A 64 1.67 -6.53 13.39
C ARG A 64 3.03 -7.24 13.41
N THR A 65 4.00 -6.71 14.13
CA THR A 65 5.35 -7.30 14.29
C THR A 65 5.55 -7.73 15.73
N ASN A 66 6.63 -8.45 16.05
CA ASN A 66 7.10 -8.63 17.42
C ASN A 66 8.29 -7.70 17.75
N SER A 67 8.44 -6.62 16.97
CA SER A 67 9.57 -5.70 17.04
C SER A 67 9.30 -4.57 18.03
N ILE A 68 10.30 -4.22 18.83
CA ILE A 68 10.28 -3.11 19.80
C ILE A 68 11.59 -2.30 19.70
N LYS A 69 11.59 -1.06 20.17
CA LYS A 69 12.78 -0.18 20.22
C LYS A 69 13.19 0.23 21.64
N TRP A 70 12.33 -0.03 22.62
CA TRP A 70 12.56 0.36 24.00
C TRP A 70 11.84 -0.56 24.97
N VAL A 71 12.34 -0.57 26.20
CA VAL A 71 11.63 -1.09 27.37
C VAL A 71 11.32 0.05 28.33
N CYS A 72 10.22 -0.07 29.06
CA CYS A 72 9.78 0.92 30.02
C CYS A 72 9.33 0.24 31.31
N LEU A 73 9.75 0.81 32.44
CA LEU A 73 9.25 0.49 33.77
C LEU A 73 8.41 1.67 34.25
N ASP A 74 7.11 1.47 34.39
CA ASP A 74 6.15 2.48 34.82
C ASP A 74 5.82 2.26 36.30
N PHE A 75 6.36 3.11 37.16
CA PHE A 75 6.15 3.06 38.60
C PHE A 75 5.08 4.07 39.00
N ASP A 76 4.08 3.62 39.76
CA ASP A 76 2.88 4.39 40.06
C ASP A 76 2.54 4.33 41.55
N CYS A 77 2.24 5.46 42.18
CA CYS A 77 1.71 5.48 43.54
C CYS A 77 0.32 4.80 43.61
N LYS A 78 0.11 3.95 44.62
CA LYS A 78 -1.20 3.32 44.88
C LYS A 78 -2.26 4.35 45.30
N ASP A 79 -1.89 5.37 46.09
CA ASP A 79 -2.77 6.50 46.41
C ASP A 79 -2.91 7.44 45.20
N LYS A 80 -4.13 7.57 44.69
CA LYS A 80 -4.47 8.43 43.54
C LYS A 80 -4.74 9.88 43.91
N ARG A 81 -4.99 10.17 45.19
CA ARG A 81 -5.39 11.49 45.71
C ARG A 81 -4.18 12.27 46.19
N ASN A 82 -3.34 11.63 47.01
CA ASN A 82 -2.14 12.23 47.59
C ASN A 82 -0.92 11.34 47.31
N PRO A 83 -0.41 11.33 46.06
CA PRO A 83 0.75 10.51 45.72
C PRO A 83 2.03 11.05 46.39
N ASP A 84 2.79 10.18 47.04
CA ASP A 84 4.09 10.51 47.61
C ASP A 84 5.21 10.15 46.61
N LEU A 85 5.44 11.07 45.67
CA LEU A 85 6.42 10.90 44.59
C LEU A 85 7.87 10.91 45.11
N ASN A 86 8.16 11.63 46.19
CA ASN A 86 9.49 11.63 46.80
C ASN A 86 9.80 10.26 47.42
N MET A 87 8.85 9.68 48.15
CA MET A 87 9.02 8.33 48.67
C MET A 87 9.11 7.30 47.54
N LEU A 88 8.27 7.40 46.50
CA LEU A 88 8.36 6.53 45.32
C LEU A 88 9.75 6.61 44.67
N TYR A 89 10.27 7.83 44.50
CA TYR A 89 11.59 8.06 43.92
C TYR A 89 12.68 7.37 44.74
N HIS A 90 12.77 7.66 46.05
CA HIS A 90 13.84 7.12 46.89
C HIS A 90 13.76 5.61 47.11
N THR A 91 12.56 5.02 47.11
CA THR A 91 12.38 3.58 47.39
C THR A 91 12.39 2.70 46.15
N ALA A 92 11.99 3.20 44.97
CA ALA A 92 11.87 2.37 43.77
C ALA A 92 12.68 2.88 42.57
N ILE A 93 12.68 4.20 42.31
CA ILE A 93 13.36 4.77 41.13
C ILE A 93 14.87 4.87 41.35
N GLN A 94 15.28 5.42 42.49
CA GLN A 94 16.70 5.62 42.82
C GLN A 94 17.46 4.29 42.85
N PRO A 95 17.00 3.21 43.52
CA PRO A 95 17.73 1.94 43.49
C PRO A 95 17.83 1.33 42.09
N MET A 96 16.78 1.45 41.27
CA MET A 96 16.81 0.97 39.88
C MET A 96 17.77 1.78 39.01
N THR A 97 17.77 3.10 39.13
CA THR A 97 18.67 3.98 38.37
C THR A 97 20.14 3.82 38.79
N GLU A 98 20.42 3.65 40.09
CA GLU A 98 21.76 3.32 40.59
C GLU A 98 22.25 1.95 40.07
N LEU A 99 21.36 0.95 39.97
CA LEU A 99 21.68 -0.34 39.33
C LEU A 99 22.04 -0.15 37.85
N LEU A 100 21.24 0.62 37.10
CA LEU A 100 21.50 0.89 35.69
C LEU A 100 22.82 1.63 35.49
N ASP A 101 23.13 2.63 36.33
CA ASP A 101 24.40 3.34 36.33
C ASP A 101 25.58 2.40 36.61
N ASN A 102 25.45 1.49 37.60
CA ASN A 102 26.47 0.47 37.90
C ASN A 102 26.68 -0.52 36.76
N LEU A 103 25.63 -0.83 36.00
CA LEU A 103 25.69 -1.67 34.80
C LEU A 103 26.09 -0.87 33.55
N ASN A 104 26.31 0.45 33.65
CA ASN A 104 26.56 1.34 32.51
C ASN A 104 25.43 1.33 31.46
N ILE A 105 24.19 1.05 31.84
CA ILE A 105 23.01 1.06 30.96
C ILE A 105 22.37 2.45 31.01
N ARG A 106 22.21 3.08 29.85
CA ARG A 106 21.66 4.44 29.73
C ARG A 106 20.14 4.41 29.81
N TYR A 107 19.56 5.42 30.46
CA TYR A 107 18.12 5.53 30.64
C TYR A 107 17.62 6.99 30.60
N LEU A 108 16.31 7.16 30.44
CA LEU A 108 15.60 8.41 30.67
C LEU A 108 14.58 8.23 31.79
N THR A 109 14.57 9.18 32.72
CA THR A 109 13.55 9.29 33.77
C THR A 109 12.53 10.36 33.43
N GLU A 110 11.24 10.02 33.48
CA GLU A 110 10.12 10.93 33.19
C GLU A 110 9.14 10.94 34.36
N PHE A 111 8.77 12.13 34.85
CA PHE A 111 7.60 12.27 35.69
C PHE A 111 6.34 12.22 34.84
N SER A 112 5.42 11.29 35.12
CA SER A 112 4.23 11.04 34.30
C SER A 112 3.18 12.16 34.29
N GLY A 113 3.37 13.21 35.10
CA GLY A 113 2.45 14.36 35.21
C GLY A 113 1.40 14.20 36.31
N ARG A 114 1.39 13.10 37.07
CA ARG A 114 0.45 12.97 38.20
C ARG A 114 1.00 12.20 39.39
N ARG A 115 1.28 10.90 39.22
CA ARG A 115 1.52 9.98 40.36
C ARG A 115 2.57 8.92 40.08
N GLY A 116 3.22 8.97 38.94
CA GLY A 116 4.15 7.95 38.50
C GLY A 116 5.40 8.52 37.89
N ILE A 117 6.43 7.68 37.84
CA ILE A 117 7.73 7.97 37.23
C ILE A 117 8.06 6.80 36.31
N HIS A 118 8.40 7.10 35.06
CA HIS A 118 8.80 6.11 34.07
C HIS A 118 10.32 6.07 33.95
N ILE A 119 10.87 4.88 33.80
CA ILE A 119 12.26 4.65 33.40
C ILE A 119 12.25 4.02 32.01
N TRP A 120 12.82 4.73 31.04
CA TRP A 120 12.92 4.31 29.64
C TRP A 120 14.35 3.85 29.33
N ILE A 121 14.49 2.67 28.71
CA ILE A 121 15.75 2.18 28.15
C ILE A 121 15.52 1.95 26.66
N ILE A 122 16.25 2.69 25.83
CA ILE A 122 16.03 2.77 24.38
C ILE A 122 17.23 2.19 23.66
N PHE A 123 16.99 1.40 22.62
CA PHE A 123 18.00 0.69 21.83
C PHE A 123 18.30 1.38 20.51
N ASP A 124 19.54 1.25 20.04
CA ASP A 124 20.03 1.77 18.74
C ASP A 124 19.46 0.99 17.53
N SER A 125 18.88 -0.16 17.79
CA SER A 125 18.36 -1.13 16.82
C SER A 125 17.00 -1.66 17.26
N ILE A 126 16.23 -2.16 16.29
CA ILE A 126 14.94 -2.80 16.57
C ILE A 126 15.20 -4.23 17.04
N ILE A 127 14.69 -4.58 18.21
CA ILE A 127 14.86 -5.91 18.82
C ILE A 127 13.54 -6.68 18.86
N LYS A 128 13.62 -8.00 19.07
CA LYS A 128 12.43 -8.82 19.32
C LYS A 128 11.89 -8.61 20.74
N LYS A 129 10.56 -8.69 20.89
CA LYS A 129 9.85 -8.44 22.16
C LYS A 129 10.23 -9.39 23.29
N ASP A 130 10.50 -10.65 22.98
CA ASP A 130 10.97 -11.65 23.94
C ASP A 130 12.34 -11.26 24.53
N LYS A 131 13.24 -10.71 23.72
CA LYS A 131 14.52 -10.16 24.21
C LYS A 131 14.29 -9.00 25.18
N GLY A 132 13.43 -8.04 24.83
CA GLY A 132 13.06 -6.95 25.75
C GLY A 132 12.42 -7.46 27.05
N TYR A 133 11.61 -8.51 26.98
CA TYR A 133 11.02 -9.14 28.16
C TYR A 133 12.09 -9.75 29.08
N GLN A 134 13.07 -10.46 28.52
CA GLN A 134 14.20 -11.01 29.26
C GLN A 134 15.01 -9.93 29.98
N ILE A 135 15.32 -8.83 29.28
CA ILE A 135 16.01 -7.66 29.86
C ILE A 135 15.24 -7.12 31.06
N VAL A 136 13.93 -6.88 30.91
CA VAL A 136 13.08 -6.38 32.00
C VAL A 136 13.05 -7.34 33.19
N GLN A 137 12.90 -8.65 32.99
CA GLN A 137 12.92 -9.58 34.11
C GLN A 137 14.27 -9.58 34.82
N LYS A 138 15.37 -9.59 34.05
CA LYS A 138 16.73 -9.64 34.61
C LYS A 138 17.06 -8.40 35.44
N LEU A 139 16.67 -7.21 34.98
CA LEU A 139 16.82 -5.97 35.74
C LEU A 139 16.04 -6.01 37.05
N LEU A 140 14.81 -6.53 37.03
CA LEU A 140 13.99 -6.66 38.24
C LEU A 140 14.57 -7.67 39.22
N GLU A 141 15.10 -8.81 38.74
CA GLU A 141 15.80 -9.79 39.56
C GLU A 141 17.03 -9.17 40.25
N LEU A 142 17.87 -8.43 39.51
CA LEU A 142 19.08 -7.82 40.04
C LEU A 142 18.80 -6.67 41.02
N SER A 143 17.70 -5.95 40.84
CA SER A 143 17.33 -4.83 41.72
C SER A 143 16.87 -5.26 43.11
N ALA A 144 16.52 -6.54 43.32
CA ALA A 144 15.86 -7.04 44.52
C ALA A 144 14.55 -6.30 44.89
N LEU A 145 14.01 -5.44 44.02
CA LEU A 145 12.84 -4.60 44.29
C LEU A 145 11.50 -5.35 44.18
N GLN A 146 11.49 -6.63 43.80
CA GLN A 146 10.23 -7.36 43.53
C GLN A 146 9.31 -7.43 44.75
N ASP A 147 9.86 -7.60 45.96
CA ASP A 147 9.07 -7.74 47.18
C ASP A 147 8.62 -6.37 47.75
N GLU A 148 9.50 -5.36 47.73
CA GLU A 148 9.19 -4.01 48.25
C GLU A 148 8.23 -3.22 47.33
N ILE A 149 8.36 -3.35 46.00
CA ILE A 149 7.45 -2.71 45.05
C ILE A 149 6.03 -3.25 45.20
N GLN A 150 5.85 -4.57 45.33
CA GLN A 150 4.52 -5.18 45.36
C GLN A 150 3.70 -4.72 46.58
N GLU A 151 4.35 -4.41 47.71
CA GLU A 151 3.68 -3.97 48.92
C GLU A 151 3.23 -2.50 48.83
N PHE A 152 4.07 -1.58 48.36
CA PHE A 152 3.80 -0.13 48.44
C PHE A 152 3.44 0.54 47.12
N TRP A 153 3.90 0.02 45.98
CA TRP A 153 3.81 0.68 44.67
C TRP A 153 3.13 -0.19 43.61
N ASN A 154 2.74 0.40 42.48
CA ASN A 154 2.38 -0.36 41.29
C ASN A 154 3.53 -0.27 40.29
N LEU A 155 3.83 -1.38 39.62
CA LEU A 155 4.81 -1.43 38.54
C LEU A 155 4.19 -2.08 37.31
N ASP A 156 4.03 -1.29 36.26
CA ASP A 156 3.67 -1.77 34.93
C ASP A 156 4.93 -1.98 34.08
N LYS A 157 5.04 -3.18 33.51
CA LYS A 157 6.20 -3.63 32.73
C LYS A 157 5.90 -3.54 31.23
N PHE A 158 6.85 -2.97 30.49
CA PHE A 158 6.80 -2.91 29.04
C PHE A 158 8.12 -3.47 28.48
N PRO A 159 8.15 -4.68 27.90
CA PRO A 159 7.00 -5.56 27.65
C PRO A 159 6.59 -6.36 28.89
N ALA A 160 5.28 -6.59 29.02
CA ALA A 160 4.72 -7.41 30.11
C ALA A 160 4.78 -8.93 29.84
N THR A 161 4.96 -9.32 28.58
CA THR A 161 5.00 -10.70 28.10
C THR A 161 6.07 -10.84 27.02
N ASP A 162 6.56 -12.05 26.77
CA ASP A 162 7.47 -12.38 25.67
C ASP A 162 6.77 -12.48 24.30
N SER A 163 5.48 -12.85 24.29
CA SER A 163 4.72 -13.09 23.06
C SER A 163 3.91 -11.88 22.57
N SER A 164 3.80 -11.73 21.25
CA SER A 164 2.87 -10.81 20.57
C SER A 164 1.58 -11.50 20.07
N LYS A 165 1.36 -12.78 20.40
CA LYS A 165 0.25 -13.57 19.87
C LYS A 165 -1.11 -12.94 20.21
N GLY A 166 -1.88 -12.59 19.17
CA GLY A 166 -3.20 -11.96 19.31
C GLY A 166 -3.19 -10.45 19.59
N ASN A 167 -2.02 -9.80 19.67
CA ASN A 167 -1.90 -8.37 19.90
C ASN A 167 -1.29 -7.64 18.69
N ILE A 168 -2.10 -6.80 18.03
CA ILE A 168 -1.76 -6.11 16.78
C ILE A 168 -0.81 -4.93 16.99
N VAL A 169 -0.99 -4.18 18.08
CA VAL A 169 -0.29 -2.90 18.33
C VAL A 169 0.58 -2.93 19.59
N GLY A 170 0.43 -3.92 20.47
CA GLY A 170 1.16 -3.99 21.74
C GLY A 170 0.49 -3.22 22.87
N LYS A 171 1.15 -3.14 24.03
CA LYS A 171 0.71 -2.24 25.11
C LYS A 171 1.12 -0.81 24.79
N GLN A 172 0.34 0.12 25.32
CA GLN A 172 0.50 1.56 25.18
C GLN A 172 1.19 2.12 26.42
N VAL A 173 2.09 3.08 26.23
CA VAL A 173 2.57 4.02 27.26
C VAL A 173 2.22 5.43 26.81
N LYS A 174 1.93 6.34 27.75
CA LYS A 174 1.70 7.75 27.41
C LYS A 174 2.99 8.36 26.84
N PHE A 175 2.89 9.15 25.78
CA PHE A 175 4.06 9.89 25.27
C PHE A 175 4.62 10.79 26.37
N PRO A 176 5.96 10.81 26.55
CA PRO A 176 6.60 11.82 27.37
C PRO A 176 6.29 13.23 26.85
N LEU A 177 6.35 14.21 27.74
CA LEU A 177 6.00 15.60 27.45
C LEU A 177 4.53 15.81 27.03
N SER A 178 3.64 14.89 27.38
CA SER A 178 2.20 15.07 27.19
C SER A 178 1.53 15.66 28.43
N CYS A 179 0.43 16.38 28.23
CA CYS A 179 -0.41 16.89 29.31
C CYS A 179 -1.72 16.09 29.36
N HIS A 180 -1.78 15.14 30.31
CA HIS A 180 -2.98 14.32 30.52
C HIS A 180 -4.11 15.19 31.09
N LYS A 181 -5.36 15.01 30.66
CA LYS A 181 -6.51 15.82 31.10
C LYS A 181 -6.67 15.95 32.63
N SER A 182 -6.36 14.88 33.36
CA SER A 182 -6.39 14.83 34.84
C SER A 182 -5.04 15.01 35.53
N GLY A 183 -4.01 15.50 34.83
CA GLY A 183 -2.66 15.66 35.35
C GLY A 183 -2.00 16.94 34.84
N LEU A 184 -0.77 17.13 35.26
CA LEU A 184 0.13 18.17 34.79
C LEU A 184 0.90 17.70 33.54
N GLN A 185 1.65 18.64 32.98
CA GLN A 185 2.63 18.40 31.93
C GLN A 185 3.66 17.38 32.41
N SER A 186 3.85 16.25 31.70
CA SER A 186 4.98 15.38 31.99
C SER A 186 6.30 15.99 31.53
N TYR A 187 7.40 15.61 32.18
CA TYR A 187 8.73 16.10 31.87
C TYR A 187 9.80 15.08 32.22
N PHE A 188 10.90 15.13 31.47
CA PHE A 188 12.12 14.43 31.81
C PHE A 188 12.90 15.20 32.86
N PHE A 189 13.54 14.46 33.75
CA PHE A 189 14.48 14.98 34.73
C PHE A 189 15.72 14.09 34.79
N GLN A 190 16.78 14.56 35.42
CA GLN A 190 18.04 13.84 35.57
C GLN A 190 18.48 13.88 37.03
N LYS A 191 19.07 12.78 37.52
CA LYS A 191 19.48 12.61 38.92
C LYS A 191 18.24 12.66 39.83
N GLU A 192 18.21 13.56 40.81
CA GLU A 192 17.12 13.64 41.79
C GLU A 192 15.81 14.12 41.19
N PHE A 193 14.71 13.52 41.64
CA PHE A 193 13.37 14.03 41.38
C PHE A 193 13.13 15.29 42.19
N ILE A 194 12.96 16.42 41.51
CA ILE A 194 12.54 17.69 42.09
C ILE A 194 11.33 18.13 41.29
N GLU A 195 10.21 18.40 41.99
CA GLU A 195 9.05 18.99 41.33
C GLU A 195 9.45 20.29 40.64
N GLU A 196 9.30 20.31 39.31
CA GLU A 196 9.62 21.48 38.49
C GLU A 196 8.78 22.68 38.97
N SER A 197 9.44 23.70 39.53
CA SER A 197 8.82 25.00 39.83
C SER A 197 8.60 25.78 38.53
N ASP A 198 7.66 26.75 38.52
CA ASP A 198 7.31 27.63 37.38
C ASP A 198 8.53 28.33 36.72
N ALA A 199 9.33 27.60 35.96
CA ALA A 199 10.34 28.13 35.04
C ALA A 199 9.62 28.72 33.82
N GLY A 200 10.25 29.68 33.14
CA GLY A 200 9.70 30.21 31.90
C GLY A 200 9.49 29.09 30.87
N GLU A 201 8.40 29.14 30.11
CA GLU A 201 8.03 28.07 29.17
C GLU A 201 9.14 27.73 28.16
N GLU A 202 9.89 28.74 27.69
CA GLU A 202 11.03 28.56 26.79
C GLU A 202 12.21 27.83 27.48
N GLU A 203 12.50 28.16 28.74
CA GLU A 203 13.56 27.51 29.53
C GLU A 203 13.22 26.04 29.79
N PHE A 204 11.95 25.76 30.11
CA PHE A 204 11.44 24.40 30.26
C PHE A 204 11.68 23.58 29.00
N TRP A 205 11.21 24.04 27.83
CA TRP A 205 11.38 23.28 26.58
C TRP A 205 12.84 23.14 26.18
N TYR A 206 13.67 24.16 26.40
CA TYR A 206 15.10 24.06 26.14
C TYR A 206 15.76 22.98 27.01
N LYS A 207 15.44 22.92 28.31
CA LYS A 207 15.90 21.86 29.21
C LYS A 207 15.48 20.47 28.72
N GLN A 208 14.21 20.30 28.32
CA GLN A 208 13.72 19.03 27.78
C GLN A 208 14.45 18.62 26.49
N LEU A 209 14.67 19.56 25.58
CA LEU A 209 15.42 19.31 24.35
C LEU A 209 16.88 18.90 24.64
N MET A 210 17.53 19.54 25.60
CA MET A 210 18.91 19.20 25.98
C MET A 210 19.01 17.79 26.58
N ILE A 211 18.05 17.38 27.41
CA ILE A 211 18.00 15.99 27.93
C ILE A 211 17.89 15.00 26.76
N LEU A 212 16.96 15.23 25.82
CA LEU A 212 16.75 14.35 24.66
C LEU A 212 17.95 14.32 23.69
N LYS A 213 18.64 15.46 23.50
CA LYS A 213 19.82 15.54 22.63
C LYS A 213 21.04 14.84 23.22
N ASN A 214 21.19 14.89 24.54
CA ASN A 214 22.31 14.28 25.25
C ASN A 214 22.10 12.78 25.53
N TYR A 215 20.89 12.27 25.32
CA TYR A 215 20.61 10.85 25.45
C TYR A 215 21.19 10.09 24.25
N GLU A 216 21.99 9.07 24.56
CA GLU A 216 22.53 8.15 23.58
C GLU A 216 21.85 6.78 23.75
N GLU A 217 21.37 6.21 22.64
CA GLU A 217 20.73 4.89 22.62
C GLU A 217 21.71 3.79 23.06
N ASN A 218 21.18 2.70 23.60
CA ASN A 218 21.99 1.57 24.05
C ASN A 218 22.17 0.56 22.92
N ASN A 219 23.38 0.02 22.80
CA ASN A 219 23.62 -1.15 21.98
C ASN A 219 23.09 -2.41 22.68
N ILE A 220 22.34 -3.23 21.94
CA ILE A 220 21.71 -4.43 22.52
C ILE A 220 22.74 -5.47 22.97
N GLU A 221 23.83 -5.65 22.23
CA GLU A 221 24.86 -6.66 22.52
C GLU A 221 25.59 -6.32 23.82
N GLU A 222 25.89 -5.04 24.03
CA GLU A 222 26.49 -4.56 25.29
C GLU A 222 25.57 -4.81 26.48
N ILE A 223 24.25 -4.57 26.33
CA ILE A 223 23.28 -4.84 27.40
C ILE A 223 23.23 -6.33 27.73
N GLU A 224 23.23 -7.19 26.72
CA GLU A 224 23.23 -8.64 26.91
C GLU A 224 24.45 -9.12 27.69
N GLU A 225 25.63 -8.64 27.33
CA GLU A 225 26.88 -8.93 28.03
C GLU A 225 26.81 -8.48 29.50
N ARG A 226 26.38 -7.24 29.75
CA ARG A 226 26.28 -6.65 31.10
C ARG A 226 25.27 -7.38 31.98
N LEU A 227 24.20 -7.90 31.39
CA LEU A 227 23.15 -8.64 32.10
C LEU A 227 23.42 -10.15 32.19
N GLY A 228 24.49 -10.64 31.56
CA GLY A 228 24.79 -12.07 31.49
C GLY A 228 23.69 -12.86 30.79
N LEU A 229 23.06 -12.28 29.77
CA LEU A 229 22.09 -12.97 28.92
C LEU A 229 22.87 -13.75 27.86
N ASP A 230 22.70 -15.08 27.80
CA ASP A 230 23.43 -15.92 26.83
C ASP A 230 23.21 -15.41 25.40
N SER A 231 24.28 -14.87 24.84
CA SER A 231 24.37 -14.32 23.49
C SER A 231 24.52 -15.47 22.49
N GLN A 232 23.44 -16.15 22.15
CA GLN A 232 23.40 -16.89 20.88
C GLN A 232 23.11 -15.92 19.74
N VAL A 233 24.17 -15.24 19.32
CA VAL A 233 24.52 -14.75 17.97
C VAL A 233 23.33 -14.31 17.09
N ASP A 234 22.96 -13.03 17.15
CA ASP A 234 22.10 -12.36 16.16
C ASP A 234 22.88 -11.27 15.38
N ASN A 235 24.19 -11.44 15.22
CA ASN A 235 25.05 -10.55 14.43
C ASN A 235 25.05 -10.97 12.94
N GLU A 236 23.94 -10.70 12.25
CA GLU A 236 23.67 -11.14 10.86
C GLU A 236 23.03 -10.04 9.99
N GLU A 237 23.28 -8.76 10.27
CA GLU A 237 22.89 -7.72 9.34
C GLU A 237 23.87 -7.65 8.16
N PHE A 238 23.31 -7.88 6.96
CA PHE A 238 23.93 -7.93 5.63
C PHE A 238 24.41 -9.29 5.09
N ARG A 239 23.54 -10.30 5.10
CA ARG A 239 23.65 -11.43 4.16
C ARG A 239 22.32 -11.79 3.47
N TYR A 240 22.43 -12.32 2.25
CA TYR A 240 21.28 -12.54 1.36
C TYR A 240 20.31 -13.56 1.99
N LYS A 241 19.05 -13.13 2.23
CA LYS A 241 18.00 -14.01 2.79
C LYS A 241 17.56 -15.10 1.80
N TYR A 242 17.67 -14.80 0.51
CA TYR A 242 17.24 -15.67 -0.58
C TYR A 242 18.21 -15.56 -1.75
N ARG A 243 18.27 -16.59 -2.60
CA ARG A 243 19.02 -16.58 -3.87
C ARG A 243 18.13 -16.99 -5.03
N GLN A 244 18.41 -16.46 -6.21
CA GLN A 244 17.71 -16.83 -7.45
C GLN A 244 18.63 -17.67 -8.33
N TYR A 245 18.05 -18.63 -9.05
CA TYR A 245 18.78 -19.53 -9.93
C TYR A 245 18.18 -19.49 -11.33
N LEU A 246 19.02 -19.74 -12.34
CA LEU A 246 18.61 -20.03 -13.70
C LEU A 246 18.90 -21.50 -13.98
N LEU A 247 17.86 -22.27 -14.32
CA LEU A 247 18.02 -23.64 -14.79
C LEU A 247 18.66 -23.66 -16.18
N LEU A 248 19.67 -24.49 -16.35
CA LEU A 248 20.33 -24.76 -17.63
C LEU A 248 19.85 -26.06 -18.27
N ASP A 249 19.37 -27.01 -17.46
CA ASP A 249 18.82 -28.30 -17.91
C ASP A 249 17.83 -28.86 -16.87
N LYS A 250 17.03 -29.86 -17.25
CA LYS A 250 16.10 -30.56 -16.34
C LYS A 250 16.87 -31.22 -15.18
N ILE A 251 16.31 -31.21 -13.98
CA ILE A 251 16.89 -31.89 -12.81
C ILE A 251 16.21 -33.25 -12.65
N PRO A 252 16.88 -34.39 -12.93
CA PRO A 252 16.27 -35.71 -12.91
C PRO A 252 16.24 -36.28 -11.48
N ILE A 253 15.44 -35.67 -10.61
CA ILE A 253 15.30 -36.05 -9.20
C ILE A 253 13.86 -36.47 -8.87
N THR A 254 13.69 -37.56 -8.12
CA THR A 254 12.36 -38.01 -7.68
C THR A 254 11.92 -37.38 -6.36
N VAL A 255 10.63 -37.49 -6.03
CA VAL A 255 10.10 -37.04 -4.72
C VAL A 255 10.78 -37.77 -3.57
N GLU A 256 10.95 -39.09 -3.66
CA GLU A 256 11.60 -39.89 -2.60
C GLU A 256 13.06 -39.50 -2.42
N GLN A 257 13.77 -39.25 -3.53
CA GLN A 257 15.14 -38.74 -3.49
C GLN A 257 15.20 -37.35 -2.86
N THR A 258 14.27 -36.47 -3.21
CA THR A 258 14.21 -35.10 -2.67
C THR A 258 13.96 -35.13 -1.16
N ILE A 259 12.96 -35.88 -0.68
CA ILE A 259 12.68 -36.05 0.75
C ILE A 259 13.88 -36.65 1.48
N LYS A 260 14.52 -37.68 0.89
CA LYS A 260 15.69 -38.33 1.47
C LYS A 260 16.89 -37.40 1.56
N LEU A 261 17.17 -36.60 0.53
CA LEU A 261 18.35 -35.74 0.46
C LEU A 261 18.17 -34.47 1.29
N LEU A 262 17.08 -33.73 1.10
CA LEU A 262 16.78 -32.56 1.93
C LEU A 262 16.56 -32.96 3.40
N GLY A 263 15.90 -34.09 3.66
CA GLY A 263 15.65 -34.61 5.00
C GLY A 263 16.90 -35.06 5.77
N LYS A 264 18.09 -34.99 5.16
CA LYS A 264 19.37 -35.06 5.91
C LYS A 264 19.60 -33.82 6.76
N THR A 265 19.03 -32.68 6.37
CA THR A 265 19.03 -31.47 7.17
C THR A 265 17.86 -31.50 8.15
N LYS A 266 18.11 -31.13 9.40
CA LYS A 266 17.13 -31.12 10.48
C LYS A 266 15.92 -30.27 10.14
N VAL A 267 16.10 -29.10 9.51
CA VAL A 267 15.00 -28.18 9.18
C VAL A 267 14.02 -28.81 8.17
N PHE A 268 14.52 -29.41 7.09
CA PHE A 268 13.66 -30.06 6.10
C PHE A 268 13.10 -31.40 6.61
N LYS A 269 13.85 -32.12 7.46
CA LYS A 269 13.34 -33.32 8.15
C LYS A 269 12.11 -32.99 8.99
N ASP A 270 12.15 -31.91 9.74
CA ASP A 270 11.04 -31.47 10.59
C ASP A 270 9.87 -30.94 9.75
N ILE A 271 10.15 -30.22 8.66
CA ILE A 271 9.12 -29.82 7.67
C ILE A 271 8.41 -31.05 7.12
N PHE A 272 9.14 -32.02 6.55
CA PHE A 272 8.53 -33.23 5.99
C PHE A 272 7.77 -34.03 7.06
N SER A 273 8.30 -34.12 8.28
CA SER A 273 7.60 -34.79 9.39
C SER A 273 6.26 -34.13 9.73
N ARG A 274 6.20 -32.79 9.79
CA ARG A 274 4.94 -32.05 10.00
C ARG A 274 3.99 -32.20 8.83
N MET A 275 4.48 -32.10 7.60
CA MET A 275 3.68 -32.25 6.38
C MET A 275 3.04 -33.65 6.31
N MET A 276 3.81 -34.71 6.56
CA MET A 276 3.33 -36.10 6.58
C MET A 276 2.29 -36.37 7.68
N ARG A 277 2.33 -35.64 8.80
CA ARG A 277 1.35 -35.75 9.89
C ARG A 277 0.11 -34.86 9.70
N GLY A 278 0.03 -34.11 8.60
CA GLY A 278 -1.04 -33.13 8.38
C GLY A 278 -0.99 -31.93 9.32
N GLN A 279 0.17 -31.64 9.93
CA GLN A 279 0.39 -30.56 10.89
C GLN A 279 1.24 -29.41 10.31
N ALA A 280 1.25 -29.29 8.98
CA ALA A 280 2.00 -28.28 8.25
C ALA A 280 1.68 -26.86 8.71
N HIS A 281 2.71 -26.05 8.94
CA HIS A 281 2.55 -24.61 9.07
C HIS A 281 2.43 -23.95 7.70
N PRO A 282 1.76 -22.79 7.56
CA PRO A 282 1.73 -22.04 6.30
C PRO A 282 3.13 -21.75 5.73
N ARG A 283 4.12 -21.51 6.61
CA ARG A 283 5.52 -21.30 6.24
C ARG A 283 6.21 -22.53 5.65
N ASP A 284 5.85 -23.74 6.08
CA ASP A 284 6.39 -25.00 5.56
C ASP A 284 6.10 -25.11 4.07
N TRP A 285 4.88 -24.74 3.69
CA TRP A 285 4.44 -24.74 2.30
C TRP A 285 5.21 -23.71 1.45
N THR A 286 5.38 -22.49 1.94
CA THR A 286 6.12 -21.44 1.20
C THR A 286 7.62 -21.71 1.09
N VAL A 287 8.21 -22.40 2.07
CA VAL A 287 9.61 -22.84 2.02
C VAL A 287 9.79 -23.92 0.96
N LEU A 288 8.90 -24.91 0.91
CA LEU A 288 8.93 -25.94 -0.14
C LEU A 288 8.67 -25.32 -1.52
N LEU A 289 7.76 -24.35 -1.62
CA LEU A 289 7.54 -23.58 -2.85
C LEU A 289 8.82 -22.90 -3.30
N GLY A 290 9.41 -22.03 -2.46
CA GLY A 290 10.63 -21.31 -2.81
C GLY A 290 11.79 -22.25 -3.12
N THR A 291 11.88 -23.41 -2.46
CA THR A 291 12.99 -24.36 -2.66
C THR A 291 12.84 -25.22 -3.91
N LEU A 292 11.62 -25.67 -4.25
CA LEU A 292 11.39 -26.71 -5.25
C LEU A 292 10.65 -26.24 -6.51
N ALA A 293 10.00 -25.07 -6.50
CA ALA A 293 9.31 -24.53 -7.68
C ALA A 293 10.28 -24.18 -8.84
N GLU A 294 11.56 -24.04 -8.51
CA GLU A 294 12.67 -23.82 -9.45
C GLU A 294 13.30 -25.12 -9.95
N CYS A 295 12.80 -26.31 -9.56
CA CYS A 295 13.33 -27.59 -10.05
C CYS A 295 12.88 -27.92 -11.48
N ASP A 296 11.70 -27.42 -11.88
CA ASP A 296 11.11 -27.66 -13.19
C ASP A 296 10.12 -26.55 -13.56
N GLU A 297 9.91 -26.35 -14.86
CA GLU A 297 9.12 -25.23 -15.40
C GLU A 297 7.66 -25.23 -14.93
N ASN A 298 7.08 -26.37 -14.53
CA ASN A 298 5.68 -26.49 -14.15
C ASN A 298 5.48 -26.79 -12.65
N SER A 299 6.55 -26.80 -11.86
CA SER A 299 6.58 -27.21 -10.45
C SER A 299 6.01 -28.62 -10.21
N GLU A 300 6.14 -29.52 -11.19
CA GLU A 300 5.66 -30.90 -11.13
C GLU A 300 6.29 -31.69 -9.99
N LEU A 301 7.58 -31.48 -9.68
CA LEU A 301 8.23 -32.12 -8.54
C LEU A 301 7.57 -31.72 -7.22
N LEU A 302 7.26 -30.43 -7.07
CA LEU A 302 6.61 -29.90 -5.87
C LEU A 302 5.16 -30.39 -5.76
N LYS A 303 4.39 -30.34 -6.86
CA LYS A 303 3.00 -30.86 -6.89
C LYS A 303 2.97 -32.34 -6.51
N SER A 304 3.83 -33.14 -7.15
CA SER A 304 3.96 -34.58 -6.89
C SER A 304 4.34 -34.87 -5.44
N MET A 305 5.18 -34.04 -4.83
CA MET A 305 5.51 -34.16 -3.41
C MET A 305 4.33 -33.81 -2.51
N LEU A 306 3.67 -32.67 -2.76
CA LEU A 306 2.55 -32.21 -1.95
C LEU A 306 1.36 -33.18 -1.99
N MET A 307 1.15 -33.84 -3.13
CA MET A 307 0.14 -34.89 -3.31
C MET A 307 0.29 -36.06 -2.35
N GLN A 308 1.50 -36.32 -1.83
CA GLN A 308 1.74 -37.40 -0.86
C GLN A 308 1.34 -37.02 0.58
N PHE A 309 0.94 -35.78 0.86
CA PHE A 309 0.62 -35.30 2.21
C PHE A 309 -0.89 -35.28 2.51
N PRO A 310 -1.33 -35.50 3.77
CA PRO A 310 -2.75 -35.71 4.11
C PRO A 310 -3.69 -34.51 3.87
N ASN A 311 -3.16 -33.30 3.69
CA ASN A 311 -3.93 -32.07 3.51
C ASN A 311 -3.84 -31.51 2.07
N TYR A 312 -3.50 -32.35 1.09
CA TYR A 312 -3.39 -31.94 -0.30
C TYR A 312 -4.76 -31.55 -0.88
N ASP A 313 -4.79 -30.40 -1.53
CA ASP A 313 -5.92 -29.91 -2.33
C ASP A 313 -5.33 -29.42 -3.65
N GLU A 314 -5.67 -30.12 -4.73
CA GLU A 314 -5.10 -29.90 -6.06
C GLU A 314 -5.39 -28.49 -6.58
N ILE A 315 -6.66 -28.07 -6.54
CA ILE A 315 -7.11 -26.76 -7.03
C ILE A 315 -6.42 -25.64 -6.25
N LYS A 316 -6.39 -25.76 -4.92
CA LYS A 316 -5.74 -24.77 -4.04
C LYS A 316 -4.23 -24.75 -4.24
N THR A 317 -3.60 -25.89 -4.48
CA THR A 317 -2.15 -26.00 -4.68
C THR A 317 -1.74 -25.36 -6.00
N VAL A 318 -2.43 -25.67 -7.10
CA VAL A 318 -2.20 -25.07 -8.42
C VAL A 318 -2.38 -23.55 -8.36
N ASN A 319 -3.52 -23.08 -7.83
CA ASN A 319 -3.79 -21.65 -7.69
C ASN A 319 -2.73 -20.91 -6.85
N ASN A 320 -2.25 -21.53 -5.77
CA ASN A 320 -1.22 -20.92 -4.93
C ASN A 320 0.15 -20.89 -5.60
N ILE A 321 0.52 -21.95 -6.33
CA ILE A 321 1.78 -21.98 -7.09
C ILE A 321 1.75 -20.88 -8.16
N GLU A 322 0.70 -20.80 -8.98
CA GLU A 322 0.57 -19.76 -10.01
C GLU A 322 0.65 -18.34 -9.44
N LYS A 323 -0.03 -18.11 -8.32
CA LYS A 323 -0.07 -16.79 -7.68
C LYS A 323 1.26 -16.38 -7.04
N LEU A 324 2.00 -17.35 -6.46
CA LEU A 324 3.09 -17.06 -5.51
C LEU A 324 4.47 -17.45 -6.02
N ARG A 325 4.60 -18.28 -7.06
CA ARG A 325 5.89 -18.80 -7.55
C ARG A 325 6.91 -17.70 -7.83
N GLU A 326 6.51 -16.60 -8.46
CA GLU A 326 7.42 -15.48 -8.77
C GLU A 326 7.81 -14.63 -7.54
N GLN A 327 7.22 -14.90 -6.38
CA GLN A 327 7.39 -14.12 -5.15
C GLN A 327 8.26 -14.84 -4.10
N TYR A 328 8.45 -16.16 -4.22
CA TYR A 328 9.21 -16.97 -3.27
C TYR A 328 10.41 -17.61 -3.95
N PHE A 329 11.59 -17.42 -3.34
CA PHE A 329 12.85 -17.92 -3.85
C PHE A 329 13.52 -18.83 -2.81
N PRO A 330 14.48 -19.69 -3.21
CA PRO A 330 15.21 -20.52 -2.26
C PRO A 330 15.86 -19.69 -1.15
N ALA A 331 15.48 -19.96 0.09
CA ALA A 331 16.06 -19.35 1.28
C ALA A 331 17.45 -19.93 1.58
N THR A 332 18.37 -19.09 2.06
CA THR A 332 19.64 -19.56 2.61
C THR A 332 19.41 -20.37 3.88
N PHE A 333 20.26 -21.34 4.19
CA PHE A 333 20.12 -22.14 5.40
C PHE A 333 20.16 -21.26 6.64
N ARG A 334 20.93 -20.18 6.62
CA ARG A 334 20.93 -19.21 7.71
C ARG A 334 19.56 -18.61 7.98
N TYR A 335 18.94 -18.08 6.93
CA TYR A 335 17.60 -17.51 7.04
C TYR A 335 16.55 -18.58 7.34
N LEU A 336 16.70 -19.77 6.77
CA LEU A 336 15.77 -20.89 6.96
C LEU A 336 15.81 -21.42 8.40
N TYR A 337 16.97 -21.64 8.98
CA TYR A 337 17.12 -22.09 10.36
C TYR A 337 16.67 -21.01 11.35
N HIS A 338 16.93 -19.74 11.06
CA HIS A 338 16.35 -18.61 11.81
C HIS A 338 14.81 -18.60 11.73
N LEU A 339 14.21 -18.83 10.55
CA LEU A 339 12.76 -18.84 10.34
C LEU A 339 12.03 -19.92 11.17
N TYR A 340 12.74 -20.99 11.52
CA TYR A 340 12.25 -22.10 12.32
C TYR A 340 12.75 -22.10 13.78
N ASP A 341 13.46 -21.04 14.20
CA ASP A 341 14.06 -20.92 15.53
C ASP A 341 14.96 -22.13 15.88
N MET A 342 15.80 -22.55 14.93
CA MET A 342 16.70 -23.70 15.04
C MET A 342 18.17 -23.25 14.92
N PRO A 343 19.09 -23.81 15.71
CA PRO A 343 20.52 -23.61 15.48
C PRO A 343 20.94 -24.35 14.21
N ILE A 344 21.80 -23.72 13.39
CA ILE A 344 22.39 -24.34 12.19
C ILE A 344 23.18 -25.59 12.57
N GLU A 345 23.11 -26.62 11.73
CA GLU A 345 23.86 -27.86 11.96
C GLU A 345 25.33 -27.73 11.56
N ASP A 346 26.20 -28.42 12.31
CA ASP A 346 27.63 -28.49 12.02
C ASP A 346 27.88 -29.05 10.61
N GLY A 347 28.62 -28.32 9.77
CA GLY A 347 28.98 -28.72 8.41
C GLY A 347 28.00 -28.32 7.30
N LEU A 348 26.92 -27.58 7.61
CA LEU A 348 26.13 -26.87 6.61
C LEU A 348 26.74 -25.50 6.32
N ASP A 349 26.85 -25.14 5.05
CA ASP A 349 27.18 -23.76 4.66
C ASP A 349 25.94 -22.88 4.91
N PRO A 350 26.02 -21.88 5.81
CA PRO A 350 24.88 -21.03 6.11
C PRO A 350 24.39 -20.21 4.91
N GLU A 351 25.28 -19.91 3.96
CA GLU A 351 24.97 -19.11 2.77
C GLU A 351 24.39 -19.94 1.62
N GLU A 352 24.49 -21.26 1.71
CA GLU A 352 23.90 -22.21 0.77
C GLU A 352 22.37 -22.25 0.96
N THR A 353 21.63 -22.48 -0.11
CA THR A 353 20.16 -22.65 -0.05
C THR A 353 19.80 -24.13 -0.04
N GLY A 354 18.60 -24.48 0.44
CA GLY A 354 18.09 -25.85 0.34
C GLY A 354 18.10 -26.39 -1.10
N PHE A 355 17.85 -25.54 -2.10
CA PHE A 355 17.89 -25.90 -3.51
C PHE A 355 19.31 -26.22 -3.97
N HIS A 356 20.28 -25.36 -3.64
CA HIS A 356 21.68 -25.59 -3.99
C HIS A 356 22.24 -26.85 -3.30
N TYR A 357 21.90 -27.06 -2.02
CA TYR A 357 22.25 -28.27 -1.27
C TYR A 357 21.66 -29.54 -1.90
N LEU A 358 20.42 -29.47 -2.39
CA LEU A 358 19.78 -30.58 -3.09
C LEU A 358 20.55 -30.94 -4.36
N LEU A 359 20.89 -29.95 -5.19
CA LEU A 359 21.66 -30.16 -6.42
C LEU A 359 23.05 -30.71 -6.13
N ARG A 360 23.76 -30.12 -5.16
CA ARG A 360 25.07 -30.60 -4.71
C ARG A 360 25.05 -32.05 -4.26
N THR A 361 24.11 -32.38 -3.40
CA THR A 361 24.01 -33.73 -2.82
C THR A 361 23.50 -34.75 -3.84
N ALA A 362 22.76 -34.31 -4.86
CA ALA A 362 22.30 -35.14 -5.97
C ALA A 362 23.32 -35.24 -7.13
N GLY A 363 24.36 -34.40 -7.16
CA GLY A 363 25.38 -34.38 -8.21
C GLY A 363 24.96 -33.61 -9.48
N PHE A 364 24.15 -32.56 -9.34
CA PHE A 364 23.56 -31.77 -10.44
C PHE A 364 23.83 -30.25 -10.34
N GLU A 365 24.90 -29.83 -9.66
CA GLU A 365 25.22 -28.40 -9.47
C GLU A 365 25.41 -27.65 -10.79
N ASP A 366 25.92 -28.33 -11.82
CA ASP A 366 26.17 -27.78 -13.15
C ASP A 366 24.89 -27.45 -13.94
N ARG A 367 23.72 -27.90 -13.46
CA ARG A 367 22.42 -27.68 -14.11
C ARG A 367 21.72 -26.39 -13.69
N ALA A 368 22.28 -25.63 -12.74
CA ALA A 368 21.73 -24.35 -12.32
C ALA A 368 22.84 -23.34 -12.02
N ILE A 369 22.65 -22.09 -12.47
CA ILE A 369 23.58 -20.99 -12.15
C ILE A 369 22.87 -19.93 -11.32
N GLU A 370 23.59 -19.38 -10.33
CA GLU A 370 23.07 -18.27 -9.52
C GLU A 370 22.90 -17.02 -10.39
N LYS A 371 21.70 -16.43 -10.35
CA LYS A 371 21.36 -15.24 -11.11
C LYS A 371 21.77 -13.99 -10.34
N TYR A 372 22.90 -13.39 -10.71
CA TYR A 372 23.25 -12.04 -10.25
C TYR A 372 22.35 -11.00 -10.94
N VAL A 373 21.27 -10.60 -10.28
CA VAL A 373 20.44 -9.50 -10.77
C VAL A 373 21.02 -8.18 -10.27
N SER A 374 21.92 -7.58 -11.06
CA SER A 374 22.10 -6.13 -11.00
C SER A 374 20.89 -5.48 -11.68
N TRP A 375 19.98 -4.93 -10.88
CA TRP A 375 18.89 -4.13 -11.41
C TRP A 375 19.46 -2.81 -11.90
N ASN A 376 19.76 -2.74 -13.20
CA ASN A 376 20.05 -1.46 -13.83
C ASN A 376 18.73 -0.79 -14.19
N GLU A 377 18.26 0.13 -13.33
CA GLU A 377 17.01 0.89 -13.52
C GLU A 377 16.95 1.54 -14.91
N LYS A 378 18.09 2.01 -15.44
CA LYS A 378 18.19 2.61 -16.78
C LYS A 378 17.85 1.62 -17.90
N LYS A 379 18.12 0.33 -17.72
CA LYS A 379 17.82 -0.72 -18.72
C LYS A 379 16.33 -1.05 -18.78
N VAL A 380 15.61 -1.00 -17.66
CA VAL A 380 14.16 -1.23 -17.62
C VAL A 380 13.39 -0.07 -18.25
N ILE A 381 13.85 1.16 -18.04
CA ILE A 381 13.21 2.38 -18.54
C ILE A 381 13.36 2.54 -20.05
N THR A 382 14.48 2.08 -20.62
CA THR A 382 14.77 2.15 -22.07
C THR A 382 14.27 0.95 -22.86
N ASP A 383 13.75 -0.10 -22.20
CA ASP A 383 13.24 -1.29 -22.87
C ASP A 383 11.75 -1.16 -23.18
N ILE A 384 11.43 -1.07 -24.48
CA ILE A 384 10.04 -1.01 -24.96
C ILE A 384 9.26 -2.27 -24.60
N SER A 385 9.92 -3.42 -24.43
CA SER A 385 9.29 -4.67 -24.04
C SER A 385 8.65 -4.57 -22.66
N SER A 386 9.33 -3.87 -21.72
CA SER A 386 8.74 -3.55 -20.42
C SER A 386 7.49 -2.67 -20.57
N THR A 387 7.52 -1.70 -21.49
CA THR A 387 6.36 -0.83 -21.73
C THR A 387 5.17 -1.59 -22.31
N ILE A 388 5.40 -2.55 -23.22
CA ILE A 388 4.35 -3.41 -23.77
C ILE A 388 3.63 -4.18 -22.65
N ILE A 389 4.38 -4.84 -21.77
CA ILE A 389 3.80 -5.59 -20.63
C ILE A 389 3.02 -4.65 -19.72
N LYS A 390 3.56 -3.46 -19.43
CA LYS A 390 2.88 -2.45 -18.61
C LYS A 390 1.57 -1.96 -19.24
N GLU A 391 1.53 -1.73 -20.54
CA GLU A 391 0.32 -1.34 -21.28
C GLU A 391 -0.72 -2.46 -21.35
N GLN A 392 -0.29 -3.72 -21.45
CA GLN A 392 -1.22 -4.87 -21.38
C GLN A 392 -1.98 -4.85 -20.05
N ASN A 393 -1.28 -4.72 -18.92
CA ASN A 393 -1.94 -4.67 -17.63
C ASN A 393 -2.76 -3.38 -17.46
N TYR A 394 -2.25 -2.25 -17.93
CA TYR A 394 -2.98 -0.99 -17.88
C TYR A 394 -4.31 -1.05 -18.64
N LEU A 395 -4.34 -1.65 -19.84
CA LEU A 395 -5.57 -1.82 -20.62
C LEU A 395 -6.63 -2.64 -19.86
N LEU A 396 -6.23 -3.67 -19.12
CA LEU A 396 -7.14 -4.51 -18.33
C LEU A 396 -7.65 -3.77 -17.07
N GLU A 397 -6.82 -2.93 -16.46
CA GLU A 397 -7.13 -2.25 -15.19
C GLU A 397 -7.81 -0.88 -15.34
N ASN A 398 -7.57 -0.15 -16.43
CA ASN A 398 -7.99 1.24 -16.62
C ASN A 398 -9.50 1.39 -16.88
N ASP A 399 -10.06 2.58 -16.71
CA ASP A 399 -11.50 2.86 -16.88
C ASP A 399 -12.04 2.71 -18.32
N GLU A 400 -11.17 2.51 -19.31
CA GLU A 400 -11.52 2.26 -20.72
C GLU A 400 -12.30 0.94 -20.88
N VAL A 401 -13.09 0.84 -21.96
CA VAL A 401 -13.65 -0.44 -22.42
C VAL A 401 -12.52 -1.22 -23.06
N ILE A 402 -12.37 -2.50 -22.68
CA ILE A 402 -11.40 -3.37 -23.33
C ILE A 402 -11.89 -3.62 -24.75
N ASP A 403 -11.10 -3.18 -25.73
CA ASP A 403 -11.31 -3.57 -27.11
C ASP A 403 -10.55 -4.86 -27.39
N ILE A 404 -11.26 -5.92 -27.77
CA ILE A 404 -10.67 -7.26 -27.95
C ILE A 404 -9.70 -7.30 -29.13
N LEU A 405 -9.97 -6.54 -30.20
CA LEU A 405 -9.04 -6.44 -31.33
C LEU A 405 -7.73 -5.78 -30.88
N LEU A 406 -7.82 -4.66 -30.16
CA LEU A 406 -6.66 -4.00 -29.56
C LEU A 406 -5.88 -4.93 -28.62
N TRP A 407 -6.58 -5.66 -27.74
CA TRP A 407 -5.97 -6.62 -26.81
C TRP A 407 -5.19 -7.70 -27.57
N ASN A 408 -5.82 -8.32 -28.57
CA ASN A 408 -5.19 -9.37 -29.37
C ASN A 408 -3.97 -8.84 -30.13
N HIS A 409 -4.05 -7.65 -30.73
CA HIS A 409 -2.89 -7.02 -31.37
C HIS A 409 -1.76 -6.73 -30.39
N LEU A 410 -2.06 -6.22 -29.19
CA LEU A 410 -1.07 -5.91 -28.17
C LEU A 410 -0.43 -7.18 -27.57
N ARG A 411 -1.17 -8.28 -27.47
CA ARG A 411 -0.67 -9.59 -26.99
C ARG A 411 0.22 -10.28 -28.03
N ASN A 412 -0.09 -10.10 -29.31
CA ASN A 412 0.56 -10.80 -30.42
C ASN A 412 1.69 -9.99 -31.11
N LEU A 413 2.19 -8.92 -30.47
CA LEU A 413 3.34 -8.16 -30.98
C LEU A 413 4.59 -9.06 -31.09
N ASN A 414 5.12 -9.17 -32.29
CA ASN A 414 6.31 -9.97 -32.57
C ASN A 414 7.60 -9.13 -32.45
N GLU A 415 8.76 -9.76 -32.62
CA GLU A 415 10.06 -9.09 -32.53
C GLU A 415 10.28 -8.02 -33.62
N TYR A 416 9.66 -8.18 -34.80
CA TYR A 416 9.71 -7.16 -35.84
C TYR A 416 8.97 -5.88 -35.41
N ASP A 417 7.78 -6.01 -34.82
CA ASP A 417 7.01 -4.88 -34.29
C ASP A 417 7.79 -4.14 -33.21
N ARG A 418 8.43 -4.89 -32.30
CA ARG A 418 9.29 -4.32 -31.24
C ARG A 418 10.46 -3.54 -31.80
N CYS A 419 11.16 -4.10 -32.79
CA CYS A 419 12.25 -3.43 -33.48
C CYS A 419 11.79 -2.16 -34.18
N TYR A 420 10.63 -2.21 -34.85
CA TYR A 420 10.02 -1.05 -35.50
C TYR A 420 9.69 0.06 -34.49
N TYR A 421 9.05 -0.27 -33.36
CA TYR A 421 8.73 0.71 -32.32
C TYR A 421 9.98 1.31 -31.67
N ASN A 422 11.00 0.50 -31.39
CA ASN A 422 12.29 0.99 -30.87
C ASN A 422 12.94 1.97 -31.84
N ASN A 423 13.02 1.63 -33.12
CA ASN A 423 13.60 2.51 -34.14
C ASN A 423 12.84 3.84 -34.26
N LEU A 424 11.52 3.81 -34.12
CA LEU A 424 10.68 5.00 -34.12
C LEU A 424 10.96 5.88 -32.89
N VAL A 425 10.97 5.30 -31.69
CA VAL A 425 11.32 6.00 -30.45
C VAL A 425 12.71 6.64 -30.59
N ASP A 426 13.70 5.88 -31.06
CA ASP A 426 15.07 6.36 -31.27
C ASP A 426 15.15 7.56 -32.21
N LYS A 427 14.39 7.53 -33.32
CA LYS A 427 14.31 8.66 -34.25
C LYS A 427 13.69 9.88 -33.60
N ILE A 428 12.65 9.71 -32.80
CA ILE A 428 11.98 10.80 -32.07
C ILE A 428 12.95 11.43 -31.07
N VAL A 429 13.59 10.63 -30.22
CA VAL A 429 14.55 11.09 -29.21
C VAL A 429 15.69 11.88 -29.85
N LYS A 430 16.21 11.40 -31.00
CA LYS A 430 17.30 12.05 -31.75
C LYS A 430 16.86 13.24 -32.61
N GLY A 431 15.57 13.61 -32.62
CA GLY A 431 15.05 14.71 -33.44
C GLY A 431 15.09 14.44 -34.95
N LYS A 432 15.08 13.16 -35.35
CA LYS A 432 15.15 12.69 -36.76
C LYS A 432 13.82 12.13 -37.28
N ALA A 433 12.73 12.32 -36.53
CA ALA A 433 11.40 11.94 -36.99
C ALA A 433 10.92 12.95 -38.05
N GLU A 434 10.70 12.50 -39.29
CA GLU A 434 10.35 13.36 -40.42
C GLU A 434 8.91 13.91 -40.30
N GLU A 435 7.97 13.12 -39.76
CA GLU A 435 6.58 13.55 -39.50
C GLU A 435 6.00 12.86 -38.25
N CYS A 436 5.11 13.57 -37.54
CA CYS A 436 4.33 13.02 -36.43
C CYS A 436 3.26 12.05 -36.96
N ILE A 437 3.14 10.88 -36.33
CA ILE A 437 2.22 9.82 -36.73
C ILE A 437 0.77 10.30 -36.71
N GLU A 438 -0.01 9.86 -37.69
CA GLU A 438 -1.46 10.06 -37.67
C GLU A 438 -2.10 9.22 -36.55
N PRO A 439 -2.78 9.85 -35.57
CA PRO A 439 -3.33 9.14 -34.43
C PRO A 439 -4.40 8.13 -34.86
N ASP A 440 -4.26 6.91 -34.37
CA ASP A 440 -5.22 5.83 -34.50
C ASP A 440 -5.86 5.52 -33.15
N TYR A 441 -7.19 5.66 -33.05
CA TYR A 441 -7.89 5.64 -31.77
C TYR A 441 -9.35 5.20 -31.87
N LEU A 442 -9.89 4.81 -30.72
CA LEU A 442 -11.30 4.46 -30.50
C LEU A 442 -11.94 5.42 -29.51
N LEU A 443 -13.21 5.76 -29.75
CA LEU A 443 -14.04 6.59 -28.88
C LEU A 443 -15.06 5.75 -28.12
N TYR A 444 -15.23 6.08 -26.84
CA TYR A 444 -16.26 5.50 -25.99
C TYR A 444 -16.97 6.59 -25.21
N HIS A 445 -18.30 6.50 -25.13
CA HIS A 445 -19.10 7.42 -24.33
C HIS A 445 -19.59 6.73 -23.07
N ARG A 446 -19.13 7.23 -21.92
CA ARG A 446 -19.53 6.73 -20.60
C ARG A 446 -20.59 7.64 -20.00
N LYS A 447 -21.78 7.12 -19.72
CA LYS A 447 -22.78 7.80 -18.90
C LYS A 447 -22.35 7.72 -17.43
N GLU A 448 -22.15 8.87 -16.78
CA GLU A 448 -21.86 8.97 -15.34
C GLU A 448 -23.09 9.29 -14.51
N SER A 449 -24.05 9.98 -15.12
CA SER A 449 -25.37 10.27 -14.58
C SER A 449 -26.32 10.55 -15.73
N GLU A 450 -27.61 10.78 -15.45
CA GLU A 450 -28.62 11.17 -16.44
C GLU A 450 -28.22 12.39 -17.28
N VAL A 451 -27.38 13.28 -16.72
CA VAL A 451 -27.00 14.55 -17.37
C VAL A 451 -25.53 14.61 -17.80
N LYS A 452 -24.70 13.62 -17.42
CA LYS A 452 -23.24 13.69 -17.62
C LYS A 452 -22.73 12.52 -18.44
N ILE A 453 -22.19 12.83 -19.61
CA ILE A 453 -21.51 11.89 -20.50
C ILE A 453 -20.03 12.27 -20.58
N ARG A 454 -19.16 11.28 -20.41
CA ARG A 454 -17.71 11.42 -20.55
C ARG A 454 -17.23 10.70 -21.80
N THR A 455 -16.43 11.39 -22.60
CA THR A 455 -15.73 10.79 -23.74
C THR A 455 -14.41 10.20 -23.27
N LEU A 456 -14.22 8.90 -23.48
CA LEU A 456 -12.99 8.16 -23.24
C LEU A 456 -12.35 7.81 -24.58
N ILE A 457 -11.02 7.73 -24.59
CA ILE A 457 -10.23 7.47 -25.79
C ILE A 457 -9.31 6.30 -25.50
N SER A 458 -9.31 5.30 -26.37
CA SER A 458 -8.32 4.22 -26.35
C SER A 458 -7.43 4.35 -27.59
N LEU A 459 -6.12 4.35 -27.39
CA LEU A 459 -5.17 4.36 -28.51
C LEU A 459 -4.94 2.94 -29.02
N PHE A 460 -4.76 2.81 -30.33
CA PHE A 460 -4.33 1.55 -30.94
C PHE A 460 -2.88 1.19 -30.55
N THR A 461 -2.53 -0.07 -30.75
CA THR A 461 -1.34 -0.74 -30.18
C THR A 461 -0.04 0.05 -30.31
N LYS A 462 0.29 0.52 -31.52
CA LYS A 462 1.52 1.27 -31.79
C LYS A 462 1.55 2.59 -31.02
N ASP A 463 0.51 3.40 -31.17
CA ASP A 463 0.47 4.74 -30.60
C ASP A 463 0.44 4.70 -29.08
N ARG A 464 -0.29 3.73 -28.51
CA ARG A 464 -0.32 3.42 -27.08
C ARG A 464 1.08 3.13 -26.53
N VAL A 465 1.79 2.17 -27.13
CA VAL A 465 3.13 1.77 -26.65
C VAL A 465 4.13 2.91 -26.81
N VAL A 466 4.17 3.57 -27.97
CA VAL A 466 5.14 4.61 -28.27
C VAL A 466 4.93 5.85 -27.40
N THR A 467 3.70 6.35 -27.28
CA THR A 467 3.43 7.57 -26.49
C THR A 467 3.67 7.35 -25.00
N THR A 468 3.28 6.19 -24.46
CA THR A 468 3.56 5.85 -23.06
C THR A 468 5.05 5.69 -22.81
N HIS A 469 5.79 5.01 -23.70
CA HIS A 469 7.24 4.85 -23.57
C HIS A 469 7.94 6.22 -23.53
N LEU A 470 7.59 7.10 -24.47
CA LEU A 470 8.11 8.46 -24.56
C LEU A 470 7.76 9.30 -23.31
N ALA A 471 6.55 9.17 -22.77
CA ALA A 471 6.17 9.89 -21.55
C ALA A 471 6.93 9.40 -20.31
N ILE A 472 7.18 8.09 -20.17
CA ILE A 472 8.00 7.53 -19.09
C ILE A 472 9.45 8.03 -19.21
N MET A 473 10.01 7.99 -20.41
CA MET A 473 11.33 8.51 -20.73
C MET A 473 11.46 10.00 -20.42
N LEU A 474 10.43 10.80 -20.72
CA LEU A 474 10.39 12.23 -20.43
C LEU A 474 10.30 12.49 -18.92
N TYR A 475 9.46 11.73 -18.21
CA TYR A 475 9.30 11.81 -16.76
C TYR A 475 10.62 11.54 -16.03
N GLU A 476 11.35 10.49 -16.41
CA GLU A 476 12.64 10.14 -15.81
C GLU A 476 13.70 11.20 -16.06
N ARG A 477 13.85 11.68 -17.31
CA ARG A 477 14.85 12.69 -17.67
C ARG A 477 14.65 14.02 -16.97
N LEU A 478 13.39 14.40 -16.72
CA LEU A 478 13.07 15.61 -15.98
C LEU A 478 13.27 15.45 -14.46
N GLN A 479 13.66 14.25 -13.99
CA GLN A 479 13.76 13.87 -12.57
C GLN A 479 12.52 14.27 -11.75
N ASN A 480 11.36 14.33 -12.41
CA ASN A 480 10.18 14.87 -11.77
C ASN A 480 9.64 13.84 -10.79
N LYS A 481 9.56 14.25 -9.52
CA LYS A 481 8.60 13.69 -8.57
C LYS A 481 7.54 14.76 -8.39
N TRP A 482 6.28 14.39 -8.58
CA TRP A 482 5.15 15.26 -8.26
C TRP A 482 4.60 14.95 -6.89
N ASP A 483 4.09 15.98 -6.23
CA ASP A 483 3.50 15.91 -4.90
C ASP A 483 2.01 15.58 -5.06
N SER A 484 1.72 14.30 -5.32
CA SER A 484 0.34 13.79 -5.44
C SER A 484 0.28 12.30 -5.20
N TYR A 485 -0.86 11.82 -4.72
CA TYR A 485 -1.14 10.41 -4.52
C TYR A 485 -1.63 9.71 -5.79
N SER A 486 -1.87 10.42 -6.89
CA SER A 486 -2.35 9.84 -8.14
C SER A 486 -1.24 9.56 -9.14
N TYR A 487 -1.45 8.50 -9.93
CA TYR A 487 -0.70 8.14 -11.14
C TYR A 487 0.83 8.15 -11.01
N HIS A 488 1.42 8.00 -9.83
CA HIS A 488 2.87 7.91 -9.68
C HIS A 488 3.45 6.81 -10.57
N VAL A 489 4.41 7.20 -11.42
CA VAL A 489 5.04 6.28 -12.38
C VAL A 489 5.91 5.27 -11.65
N SER A 490 5.64 3.99 -11.88
CA SER A 490 6.41 2.88 -11.34
C SER A 490 7.57 2.52 -12.27
N LEU A 491 8.68 3.23 -12.12
CA LEU A 491 9.87 3.05 -12.97
C LEU A 491 10.45 1.63 -12.85
N THR A 492 10.47 1.07 -11.64
CA THR A 492 11.08 -0.22 -11.33
C THR A 492 10.14 -1.41 -11.44
N SER A 493 8.82 -1.18 -11.52
CA SER A 493 7.89 -2.29 -11.75
C SER A 493 8.10 -2.90 -13.14
N LYS A 494 8.00 -4.23 -13.24
CA LYS A 494 8.03 -4.94 -14.53
C LYS A 494 6.71 -4.87 -15.28
N ASN A 495 5.59 -4.68 -14.57
CA ASN A 495 4.26 -4.96 -15.09
C ASN A 495 3.23 -3.83 -14.87
N GLN A 496 3.54 -2.82 -14.07
CA GLN A 496 2.64 -1.71 -13.79
C GLN A 496 3.23 -0.38 -14.29
N ILE A 497 2.41 0.44 -14.96
CA ILE A 497 2.78 1.82 -15.30
C ILE A 497 2.76 2.68 -14.04
N PHE A 498 1.71 2.53 -13.23
CA PHE A 498 1.43 3.37 -12.07
C PHE A 498 1.41 2.58 -10.77
N TYR A 499 1.58 3.26 -9.63
CA TYR A 499 1.27 2.65 -8.34
C TYR A 499 -0.21 2.26 -8.24
N PRO A 500 -0.54 1.16 -7.52
CA PRO A 500 -1.92 0.71 -7.37
C PRO A 500 -2.82 1.83 -6.83
N TRP A 501 -3.87 2.17 -7.58
CA TRP A 501 -4.73 3.30 -7.25
C TRP A 501 -5.42 3.15 -5.89
N PHE A 502 -5.83 1.93 -5.52
CA PHE A 502 -6.53 1.67 -4.25
C PHE A 502 -5.64 1.98 -3.03
N SER A 503 -4.38 1.56 -3.08
CA SER A 503 -3.41 1.84 -2.00
C SER A 503 -3.11 3.33 -1.91
N SER A 504 -2.94 3.98 -3.06
CA SER A 504 -2.57 5.39 -3.13
C SER A 504 -3.71 6.30 -2.67
N TRP A 505 -4.94 6.01 -3.10
CA TRP A 505 -6.15 6.69 -2.63
C TRP A 505 -6.39 6.47 -1.13
N LYS A 506 -6.19 5.25 -0.63
CA LYS A 506 -6.29 4.98 0.82
C LYS A 506 -5.30 5.83 1.61
N ARG A 507 -4.07 5.99 1.13
CA ARG A 507 -3.05 6.82 1.77
C ARG A 507 -3.47 8.29 1.75
N TYR A 508 -3.97 8.81 0.63
CA TYR A 508 -4.54 10.16 0.51
C TYR A 508 -5.63 10.44 1.57
N ILE A 509 -6.63 9.55 1.68
CA ILE A 509 -7.70 9.70 2.68
C ILE A 509 -7.17 9.58 4.11
N SER A 510 -6.18 8.70 4.34
CA SER A 510 -5.61 8.51 5.68
C SER A 510 -4.94 9.77 6.21
N GLU A 511 -4.32 10.56 5.34
CA GLU A 511 -3.65 11.81 5.70
C GLU A 511 -4.66 12.91 6.02
N ILE A 512 -5.74 13.01 5.23
CA ILE A 512 -6.87 13.90 5.51
C ILE A 512 -7.52 13.54 6.86
N ARG A 513 -7.70 12.25 7.15
CA ARG A 513 -8.22 11.79 8.45
C ARG A 513 -7.35 12.22 9.62
N THR A 514 -6.03 12.24 9.47
CA THR A 514 -5.13 12.75 10.52
C THR A 514 -5.51 14.17 10.94
N PHE A 515 -5.88 15.05 9.99
CA PHE A 515 -6.32 16.40 10.32
C PHE A 515 -7.74 16.46 10.89
N LEU A 516 -8.66 15.64 10.37
CA LEU A 516 -10.07 15.72 10.75
C LEU A 516 -10.39 15.02 12.08
N ASP A 517 -9.70 13.92 12.38
CA ASP A 517 -10.03 13.02 13.49
C ASP A 517 -9.12 13.24 14.71
N ILE A 518 -7.90 13.78 14.52
CA ILE A 518 -6.98 14.04 15.64
C ILE A 518 -7.31 15.39 16.29
N PRO A 519 -7.54 15.43 17.62
CA PRO A 519 -8.00 16.63 18.31
C PRO A 519 -7.00 17.79 18.27
N PHE A 520 -5.71 17.52 18.07
CA PHE A 520 -4.65 18.53 18.06
C PHE A 520 -4.63 19.39 16.78
N MET A 521 -5.45 19.05 15.79
CA MET A 521 -5.48 19.72 14.49
C MET A 521 -6.65 20.71 14.36
N GLN A 522 -7.50 20.83 15.38
CA GLN A 522 -8.76 21.59 15.33
C GLN A 522 -8.63 23.07 14.92
N ASN A 523 -7.48 23.69 15.18
CA ASN A 523 -7.21 25.10 14.87
C ASN A 523 -6.67 25.33 13.46
N TYR A 524 -6.42 24.28 12.67
CA TYR A 524 -6.05 24.43 11.27
C TYR A 524 -7.25 24.88 10.45
N GLU A 525 -6.99 25.67 9.42
CA GLU A 525 -7.97 25.98 8.40
C GLU A 525 -7.88 24.97 7.26
N VAL A 526 -8.99 24.73 6.55
CA VAL A 526 -9.01 23.81 5.40
C VAL A 526 -9.82 24.39 4.24
N PHE A 527 -9.35 24.08 3.04
CA PHE A 527 -10.11 24.30 1.82
C PHE A 527 -9.91 23.15 0.84
N TYR A 528 -10.87 23.02 -0.07
CA TYR A 528 -10.90 22.01 -1.10
C TYR A 528 -11.05 22.66 -2.48
N ILE A 529 -10.32 22.13 -3.46
CA ILE A 529 -10.34 22.56 -4.85
C ILE A 529 -10.60 21.33 -5.74
N ASP A 530 -11.58 21.47 -6.64
CA ASP A 530 -11.88 20.53 -7.73
C ASP A 530 -11.75 21.29 -9.05
N LEU A 531 -11.10 20.70 -10.05
CA LEU A 531 -10.91 21.34 -11.36
C LEU A 531 -12.07 21.00 -12.31
N LYS A 532 -12.67 22.02 -12.92
CA LYS A 532 -13.77 21.83 -13.86
C LYS A 532 -13.25 21.19 -15.14
N GLY A 533 -13.64 19.94 -15.40
CA GLY A 533 -13.33 19.25 -16.66
C GLY A 533 -11.82 19.19 -16.93
N PHE A 534 -11.02 18.88 -15.91
CA PHE A 534 -9.55 18.96 -15.90
C PHE A 534 -8.88 18.59 -17.22
N TYR A 535 -9.04 17.34 -17.69
CA TYR A 535 -8.41 16.86 -18.93
C TYR A 535 -8.82 17.64 -20.19
N ASN A 536 -10.03 18.19 -20.24
CA ASN A 536 -10.52 18.93 -21.42
C ASN A 536 -9.98 20.35 -21.49
N HIS A 537 -9.39 20.88 -20.40
CA HIS A 537 -8.90 22.25 -20.34
C HIS A 537 -7.37 22.37 -20.45
N ILE A 538 -6.64 21.26 -20.38
CA ILE A 538 -5.18 21.26 -20.51
C ILE A 538 -4.80 21.58 -21.95
N ASP A 539 -4.16 22.74 -22.18
CA ASP A 539 -3.47 23.04 -23.44
C ASP A 539 -2.04 22.49 -23.39
N PHE A 540 -1.77 21.42 -24.14
CA PHE A 540 -0.45 20.79 -24.19
C PHE A 540 0.67 21.75 -24.62
N LEU A 541 0.37 22.79 -25.41
CA LEU A 541 1.36 23.81 -25.74
C LEU A 541 1.74 24.64 -24.50
N THR A 542 0.76 24.97 -23.66
CA THR A 542 0.99 25.62 -22.36
C THR A 542 1.79 24.71 -21.42
N VAL A 543 1.55 23.39 -21.49
CA VAL A 543 2.35 22.39 -20.77
C VAL A 543 3.81 22.47 -21.23
N TYR A 544 4.09 22.40 -22.54
CA TYR A 544 5.44 22.52 -23.08
C TYR A 544 6.13 23.83 -22.65
N ASN A 545 5.47 24.98 -22.83
CA ASN A 545 6.02 26.29 -22.44
C ASN A 545 6.31 26.39 -20.93
N THR A 546 5.60 25.61 -20.11
CA THR A 546 5.81 25.55 -18.66
C THR A 546 7.10 24.82 -18.28
N PHE A 547 7.54 23.87 -19.11
CA PHE A 547 8.75 23.06 -18.92
C PHE A 547 9.92 23.46 -19.81
N GLU A 548 9.72 24.31 -20.83
CA GLU A 548 10.72 24.64 -21.87
C GLU A 548 12.13 24.92 -21.33
N LYS A 549 12.24 25.67 -20.23
CA LYS A 549 13.52 26.02 -19.60
C LYS A 549 14.24 24.86 -18.91
N ASP A 550 13.50 23.80 -18.58
CA ASP A 550 13.98 22.62 -17.87
C ASP A 550 14.31 21.47 -18.86
N LEU A 551 14.12 21.65 -20.17
CA LEU A 551 14.29 20.60 -21.18
C LEU A 551 15.68 20.64 -21.82
N GLU A 552 16.35 19.49 -21.80
CA GLU A 552 17.52 19.20 -22.64
C GLU A 552 17.09 18.84 -24.08
N ASN A 553 18.04 18.78 -25.03
CA ASN A 553 17.77 18.51 -26.44
C ASN A 553 16.91 17.26 -26.69
N GLU A 554 17.24 16.12 -26.08
CA GLU A 554 16.45 14.89 -26.26
C GLU A 554 15.07 14.99 -25.62
N SER A 555 14.97 15.54 -24.40
CA SER A 555 13.70 15.74 -23.70
C SER A 555 12.80 16.71 -24.46
N ALA A 556 13.36 17.76 -25.06
CA ALA A 556 12.65 18.71 -25.90
C ALA A 556 12.06 18.03 -27.14
N ASN A 557 12.84 17.18 -27.82
CA ASN A 557 12.37 16.42 -28.99
C ASN A 557 11.18 15.51 -28.63
N ILE A 558 11.29 14.78 -27.52
CA ILE A 558 10.22 13.91 -27.02
C ILE A 558 8.96 14.73 -26.73
N PHE A 559 9.09 15.83 -26.00
CA PHE A 559 7.97 16.67 -25.61
C PHE A 559 7.29 17.28 -26.84
N GLN A 560 8.07 17.81 -27.79
CA GLN A 560 7.54 18.35 -29.04
C GLN A 560 6.76 17.32 -29.84
N TYR A 561 7.27 16.08 -29.92
CA TYR A 561 6.54 14.98 -30.56
C TYR A 561 5.19 14.71 -29.88
N LEU A 562 5.17 14.61 -28.54
CA LEU A 562 3.94 14.38 -27.78
C LEU A 562 2.94 15.54 -27.94
N VAL A 563 3.41 16.79 -28.00
CA VAL A 563 2.57 17.97 -28.28
C VAL A 563 1.92 17.88 -29.67
N GLN A 564 2.71 17.58 -30.70
CA GLN A 564 2.21 17.44 -32.07
C GLN A 564 1.21 16.29 -32.19
N TYR A 565 1.52 15.15 -31.55
CA TYR A 565 0.65 13.98 -31.55
C TYR A 565 -0.69 14.29 -30.86
N ASN A 566 -0.66 14.92 -29.69
CA ASN A 566 -1.87 15.28 -28.96
C ASN A 566 -2.69 16.34 -29.71
N ASP A 567 -2.05 17.35 -30.31
CA ASP A 567 -2.75 18.35 -31.14
C ASP A 567 -3.52 17.68 -32.29
N LYS A 568 -2.87 16.77 -33.04
CA LYS A 568 -3.53 15.99 -34.09
C LYS A 568 -4.70 15.17 -33.54
N LEU A 569 -4.49 14.47 -32.41
CA LEU A 569 -5.52 13.61 -31.81
C LEU A 569 -6.74 14.43 -31.37
N MET A 570 -6.53 15.49 -30.59
CA MET A 570 -7.62 16.29 -30.04
C MET A 570 -8.39 17.03 -31.13
N LYS A 571 -7.71 17.51 -32.19
CA LYS A 571 -8.39 18.07 -33.38
C LYS A 571 -9.31 17.06 -34.04
N LYS A 572 -8.93 15.79 -34.17
CA LYS A 572 -9.81 14.76 -34.73
C LYS A 572 -10.98 14.44 -33.78
N VAL A 573 -10.72 14.34 -32.48
CA VAL A 573 -11.73 14.03 -31.46
C VAL A 573 -12.77 15.15 -31.29
N HIS A 574 -12.34 16.42 -31.36
CA HIS A 574 -13.18 17.59 -31.08
C HIS A 574 -13.55 18.39 -32.34
N GLY A 575 -13.33 17.87 -33.56
CA GLY A 575 -13.76 18.58 -34.78
C GLY A 575 -13.00 19.88 -35.04
N GLY A 576 -11.68 19.88 -34.81
CA GLY A 576 -10.76 20.98 -35.11
C GLY A 576 -10.24 21.73 -33.89
N TYR A 577 -10.78 21.49 -32.70
CA TYR A 577 -10.29 22.09 -31.46
C TYR A 577 -9.12 21.29 -30.86
N ARG A 578 -8.01 21.97 -30.53
CA ARG A 578 -6.79 21.33 -30.04
C ARG A 578 -6.67 21.20 -28.52
N ILE A 579 -7.46 21.96 -27.76
CA ILE A 579 -7.32 22.03 -26.30
C ILE A 579 -7.88 20.75 -25.68
N GLY A 580 -7.13 20.22 -24.71
CA GLY A 580 -7.42 19.01 -23.99
C GLY A 580 -6.32 17.96 -24.13
N VAL A 581 -6.39 16.94 -23.29
CA VAL A 581 -5.62 15.71 -23.37
C VAL A 581 -6.59 14.53 -23.28
N PRO A 582 -6.30 13.39 -23.91
CA PRO A 582 -7.25 12.29 -23.96
C PRO A 582 -7.46 11.66 -22.59
N GLN A 583 -8.72 11.36 -22.25
CA GLN A 583 -9.06 10.63 -21.04
C GLN A 583 -9.01 9.12 -21.30
N GLY A 584 -7.97 8.48 -20.78
CA GLY A 584 -7.72 7.06 -20.98
C GLY A 584 -6.24 6.76 -21.06
N PRO A 585 -5.53 7.24 -22.10
CA PRO A 585 -4.14 6.84 -22.38
C PRO A 585 -3.17 7.24 -21.26
N ALA A 586 -2.20 6.38 -20.96
CA ALA A 586 -1.28 6.58 -19.83
C ALA A 586 -0.40 7.83 -20.00
N TYR A 587 0.08 8.12 -21.21
CA TYR A 587 0.89 9.32 -21.49
C TYR A 587 0.17 10.62 -21.07
N ALA A 588 -1.13 10.71 -21.30
CA ALA A 588 -1.92 11.89 -20.95
C ALA A 588 -2.07 12.06 -19.44
N ARG A 589 -2.16 10.96 -18.68
CA ARG A 589 -2.15 10.99 -17.20
C ARG A 589 -0.82 11.52 -16.67
N ILE A 590 0.29 11.00 -17.20
CA ILE A 590 1.65 11.42 -16.80
C ILE A 590 1.82 12.94 -17.02
N ILE A 591 1.46 13.41 -18.20
CA ILE A 591 1.62 14.83 -18.56
C ILE A 591 0.70 15.74 -17.74
N ALA A 592 -0.56 15.33 -17.52
CA ALA A 592 -1.49 16.09 -16.71
C ALA A 592 -1.01 16.26 -15.26
N GLU A 593 -0.48 15.19 -14.66
CA GLU A 593 0.09 15.23 -13.31
C GLU A 593 1.34 16.11 -13.21
N MET A 594 2.27 15.96 -14.16
CA MET A 594 3.46 16.82 -14.23
C MET A 594 3.08 18.30 -14.34
N PHE A 595 2.12 18.61 -15.21
CA PHE A 595 1.70 19.99 -15.43
C PHE A 595 1.05 20.60 -14.19
N LEU A 596 0.09 19.90 -13.58
CA LEU A 596 -0.63 20.40 -12.41
C LEU A 596 0.32 20.62 -11.22
N ASP A 597 1.25 19.69 -10.98
CA ASP A 597 2.29 19.83 -9.96
C ASP A 597 3.13 21.10 -10.16
N LYS A 598 3.61 21.33 -11.38
CA LYS A 598 4.43 22.50 -11.72
C LYS A 598 3.65 23.81 -11.57
N VAL A 599 2.35 23.81 -11.90
CA VAL A 599 1.46 24.97 -11.73
C VAL A 599 1.21 25.26 -10.26
N LEU A 600 0.93 24.24 -9.44
CA LEU A 600 0.73 24.39 -7.99
C LEU A 600 2.01 24.89 -7.29
N LYS A 601 3.18 24.34 -7.63
CA LYS A 601 4.48 24.85 -7.14
C LYS A 601 4.72 26.32 -7.48
N LYS A 602 4.17 26.82 -8.59
CA LYS A 602 4.19 28.26 -8.91
C LYS A 602 3.19 29.04 -8.07
N ALA A 603 2.00 28.49 -7.82
CA ALA A 603 1.00 29.11 -6.95
C ALA A 603 1.46 29.25 -5.49
N TYR A 604 2.38 28.38 -5.04
CA TYR A 604 2.92 28.46 -3.68
C TYR A 604 4.04 29.50 -3.53
N LYS A 605 4.55 30.07 -4.63
CA LYS A 605 5.60 31.10 -4.56
C LYS A 605 5.07 32.32 -3.81
N GLY A 606 5.75 32.68 -2.72
CA GLY A 606 5.37 33.80 -1.85
C GLY A 606 4.69 33.36 -0.55
N PHE A 607 4.42 32.06 -0.38
CA PHE A 607 3.93 31.49 0.86
C PHE A 607 4.99 30.60 1.51
N ASP A 608 4.99 30.51 2.83
CA ASP A 608 5.85 29.56 3.54
C ASP A 608 5.24 28.16 3.47
N VAL A 609 5.87 27.29 2.68
CA VAL A 609 5.46 25.89 2.48
C VAL A 609 5.49 25.06 3.77
N LYS A 610 6.12 25.53 4.84
CA LYS A 610 6.08 24.87 6.16
C LYS A 610 4.79 25.16 6.92
N LEU A 611 4.00 26.14 6.49
CA LEU A 611 2.76 26.56 7.16
C LEU A 611 1.50 25.95 6.55
N PHE A 612 1.61 25.09 5.55
CA PHE A 612 0.45 24.36 5.03
C PHE A 612 0.82 22.95 4.57
N HIS A 613 -0.19 22.09 4.47
CA HIS A 613 -0.07 20.71 4.02
C HIS A 613 -1.00 20.49 2.83
N GLU A 614 -0.42 20.15 1.68
CA GLU A 614 -1.16 19.78 0.48
C GLU A 614 -1.34 18.26 0.39
N TYR A 615 -2.58 17.84 0.16
CA TYR A 615 -2.92 16.48 -0.24
C TYR A 615 -3.69 16.52 -1.55
N ARG A 616 -3.16 15.86 -2.59
CA ARG A 616 -3.74 15.87 -3.94
C ARG A 616 -3.93 14.48 -4.49
N TYR A 617 -5.08 14.23 -5.11
CA TYR A 617 -5.34 13.06 -5.95
C TYR A 617 -5.98 13.52 -7.27
N VAL A 618 -5.18 13.60 -8.33
CA VAL A 618 -5.57 14.16 -9.63
C VAL A 618 -6.02 15.61 -9.48
N ASP A 619 -7.32 15.87 -9.67
CA ASP A 619 -7.99 17.15 -9.59
C ASP A 619 -8.60 17.43 -8.20
N ASP A 620 -8.65 16.43 -7.31
CA ASP A 620 -9.05 16.59 -5.92
C ASP A 620 -7.87 17.11 -5.10
N ILE A 621 -7.92 18.37 -4.66
CA ILE A 621 -6.86 19.02 -3.87
C ILE A 621 -7.44 19.48 -2.54
N VAL A 622 -6.86 19.01 -1.43
CA VAL A 622 -7.17 19.42 -0.07
C VAL A 622 -5.94 20.07 0.53
N ILE A 623 -6.10 21.27 1.09
CA ILE A 623 -5.00 21.97 1.76
C ILE A 623 -5.41 22.34 3.19
N PHE A 624 -4.53 22.02 4.13
CA PHE A 624 -4.65 22.41 5.53
C PHE A 624 -3.64 23.51 5.84
N CYS A 625 -4.12 24.66 6.31
CA CYS A 625 -3.28 25.82 6.63
C CYS A 625 -3.13 25.94 8.15
N ASN A 626 -1.90 26.19 8.59
CA ASN A 626 -1.59 26.50 9.98
C ASN A 626 -2.27 27.83 10.36
N PRO A 627 -2.76 27.98 11.60
CA PRO A 627 -3.44 29.21 12.05
C PRO A 627 -2.61 30.50 11.90
N ASN A 628 -1.28 30.40 11.77
CA ASN A 628 -0.40 31.56 11.55
C ASN A 628 -0.28 31.98 10.07
N MET A 629 -1.04 31.34 9.18
CA MET A 629 -1.06 31.60 7.74
C MET A 629 -2.44 32.12 7.34
N ASP A 630 -2.47 33.02 6.35
CA ASP A 630 -3.72 33.44 5.73
C ASP A 630 -4.16 32.39 4.68
N GLY A 631 -5.04 31.48 5.11
CA GLY A 631 -5.55 30.39 4.27
C GLY A 631 -6.38 30.88 3.08
N ASP A 632 -7.18 31.94 3.24
CA ASP A 632 -8.01 32.49 2.15
C ASP A 632 -7.12 33.15 1.08
N ALA A 633 -6.08 33.89 1.48
CA ALA A 633 -5.12 34.45 0.53
C ALA A 633 -4.44 33.36 -0.32
N LEU A 634 -4.04 32.24 0.30
CA LEU A 634 -3.49 31.09 -0.42
C LEU A 634 -4.54 30.49 -1.38
N TYR A 635 -5.76 30.26 -0.89
CA TYR A 635 -6.85 29.71 -1.69
C TYR A 635 -7.14 30.57 -2.94
N GLN A 636 -7.27 31.90 -2.79
CA GLN A 636 -7.47 32.80 -3.93
C GLN A 636 -6.27 32.81 -4.87
N ASN A 637 -5.04 32.78 -4.35
CA ASN A 637 -3.84 32.77 -5.20
C ASN A 637 -3.75 31.48 -6.04
N ILE A 638 -4.06 30.32 -5.47
CA ILE A 638 -4.12 29.05 -6.19
C ILE A 638 -5.17 29.11 -7.29
N ARG A 639 -6.39 29.56 -6.98
CA ARG A 639 -7.48 29.69 -7.98
C ARG A 639 -7.10 30.60 -9.14
N ASN A 640 -6.52 31.76 -8.84
CA ASN A 640 -6.09 32.73 -9.86
C ASN A 640 -4.95 32.17 -10.71
N THR A 641 -3.99 31.48 -10.10
CA THR A 641 -2.87 30.85 -10.81
C THR A 641 -3.38 29.74 -11.73
N LEU A 642 -4.22 28.83 -11.23
CA LEU A 642 -4.82 27.77 -12.03
C LEU A 642 -5.59 28.34 -13.23
N LEU A 643 -6.42 29.37 -13.02
CA LEU A 643 -7.16 30.04 -14.09
C LEU A 643 -6.22 30.67 -15.14
N ALA A 644 -5.12 31.30 -14.72
CA ALA A 644 -4.13 31.88 -15.62
C ALA A 644 -3.42 30.84 -16.50
N TYR A 645 -3.32 29.60 -16.02
CA TYR A 645 -2.81 28.44 -16.76
C TYR A 645 -3.90 27.69 -17.56
N GLY A 646 -5.13 28.22 -17.61
CA GLY A 646 -6.25 27.64 -18.34
C GLY A 646 -6.98 26.52 -17.60
N LEU A 647 -6.77 26.37 -16.29
CA LEU A 647 -7.40 25.34 -15.45
C LEU A 647 -8.46 25.97 -14.53
N PRO A 648 -9.73 26.08 -14.98
CA PRO A 648 -10.77 26.68 -14.14
C PRO A 648 -11.17 25.75 -12.99
N CYS A 649 -11.31 26.30 -11.78
CA CYS A 649 -11.90 25.59 -10.66
C CYS A 649 -13.41 25.39 -10.86
N ASN A 650 -13.92 24.26 -10.36
CA ASN A 650 -15.33 23.99 -10.26
C ASN A 650 -15.93 24.74 -9.06
N LEU A 651 -16.67 25.81 -9.34
CA LEU A 651 -17.21 26.71 -8.30
C LEU A 651 -18.28 26.05 -7.41
N GLU A 652 -18.92 24.98 -7.86
CA GLU A 652 -19.93 24.27 -7.07
C GLU A 652 -19.29 23.34 -6.03
N LYS A 653 -18.08 22.85 -6.30
CA LYS A 653 -17.38 21.90 -5.43
C LYS A 653 -16.22 22.52 -4.66
N SER A 654 -15.52 23.48 -5.27
CA SER A 654 -14.36 24.14 -4.66
C SER A 654 -14.85 25.11 -3.60
N GLN A 655 -14.34 24.99 -2.37
CA GLN A 655 -14.82 25.79 -1.25
C GLN A 655 -13.70 26.03 -0.22
N TYR A 656 -13.62 27.26 0.27
CA TYR A 656 -12.92 27.59 1.52
C TYR A 656 -13.83 27.26 2.71
N MET A 657 -13.39 26.36 3.58
CA MET A 657 -14.26 25.81 4.64
C MET A 657 -13.97 26.38 6.03
N GLY A 658 -12.85 27.09 6.23
CA GLY A 658 -12.46 27.68 7.51
C GLY A 658 -11.86 26.65 8.47
N PHE A 659 -12.01 26.86 9.78
CA PHE A 659 -11.39 26.03 10.81
C PHE A 659 -11.96 24.60 10.87
N ILE A 660 -11.10 23.61 11.12
CA ILE A 660 -11.50 22.20 11.26
C ILE A 660 -12.53 22.00 12.37
N SER A 661 -12.44 22.77 13.46
CA SER A 661 -13.38 22.76 14.59
C SER A 661 -14.81 23.17 14.21
N GLU A 662 -14.97 23.95 13.14
CA GLU A 662 -16.25 24.52 12.71
C GLU A 662 -16.89 23.75 11.53
N LEU A 663 -16.21 22.73 11.00
CA LEU A 663 -16.69 21.96 9.86
C LEU A 663 -18.00 21.22 10.17
N SER A 664 -18.98 21.42 9.29
CA SER A 664 -20.21 20.63 9.28
C SER A 664 -19.95 19.16 8.95
N LYS A 665 -20.90 18.29 9.32
CA LYS A 665 -20.87 16.86 8.95
C LYS A 665 -20.76 16.66 7.43
N GLN A 666 -21.43 17.50 6.64
CA GLN A 666 -21.40 17.43 5.19
C GLN A 666 -20.03 17.81 4.61
N GLN A 667 -19.39 18.86 5.12
CA GLN A 667 -18.02 19.24 4.72
C GLN A 667 -17.01 18.14 5.06
N ARG A 668 -17.13 17.54 6.26
CA ARG A 668 -16.31 16.38 6.66
C ARG A 668 -16.52 15.18 5.74
N SER A 669 -17.77 14.85 5.39
CA SER A 669 -18.09 13.79 4.42
C SER A 669 -17.47 14.08 3.04
N THR A 670 -17.52 15.35 2.60
CA THR A 670 -16.96 15.80 1.32
C THR A 670 -15.45 15.58 1.27
N LEU A 671 -14.71 16.04 2.30
CA LEU A 671 -13.25 15.88 2.39
C LEU A 671 -12.82 14.40 2.47
N LEU A 672 -13.62 13.57 3.14
CA LEU A 672 -13.35 12.13 3.30
C LEU A 672 -13.87 11.28 2.15
N HIS A 673 -14.62 11.87 1.22
CA HIS A 673 -15.39 11.15 0.20
C HIS A 673 -16.23 10.00 0.79
N ALA A 674 -16.83 10.20 1.97
CA ALA A 674 -17.43 9.14 2.78
C ALA A 674 -18.60 8.44 2.06
N ASP A 675 -19.38 9.18 1.27
CA ASP A 675 -20.54 8.66 0.53
C ASP A 675 -20.15 7.75 -0.66
N LYS A 676 -18.86 7.64 -0.99
CA LYS A 676 -18.37 6.97 -2.21
C LYS A 676 -17.59 5.67 -1.97
N MET A 677 -17.30 5.32 -0.71
CA MET A 677 -16.26 4.31 -0.43
C MET A 677 -16.60 3.36 0.72
N THR A 678 -16.83 2.09 0.38
CA THR A 678 -17.09 0.94 1.26
C THR A 678 -15.85 0.42 2.00
N TYR A 679 -15.04 1.28 2.61
CA TYR A 679 -13.91 0.81 3.44
C TYR A 679 -14.39 -0.04 4.62
N GLU A 680 -15.64 0.13 5.01
CA GLU A 680 -16.31 -0.61 6.08
C GLU A 680 -16.41 -2.11 5.78
N LEU A 681 -16.57 -2.51 4.51
CA LEU A 681 -16.78 -3.91 4.11
C LEU A 681 -15.50 -4.65 3.68
N SER A 682 -14.33 -4.03 3.90
CA SER A 682 -13.03 -4.58 3.48
C SER A 682 -12.28 -5.28 4.62
N GLU A 683 -11.73 -6.47 4.32
CA GLU A 683 -10.64 -7.07 5.11
C GLU A 683 -9.41 -6.22 4.90
N THR A 684 -9.28 -5.21 5.75
CA THR A 684 -8.06 -4.43 5.77
C THR A 684 -6.98 -5.17 6.55
N ASP A 685 -5.75 -4.95 6.13
CA ASP A 685 -4.55 -5.26 6.91
C ASP A 685 -4.51 -4.50 8.26
N PHE A 686 -5.59 -3.80 8.66
CA PHE A 686 -5.75 -2.99 9.87
C PHE A 686 -6.73 -3.61 10.88
N ARG A 687 -7.82 -4.22 10.41
CA ARG A 687 -8.88 -4.76 11.27
C ARG A 687 -8.66 -6.19 11.79
N GLY A 688 -7.65 -6.88 11.25
CA GLY A 688 -7.46 -8.30 11.55
C GLY A 688 -8.55 -9.17 10.92
N PRO A 689 -8.51 -10.50 11.10
CA PRO A 689 -9.59 -11.37 10.67
C PRO A 689 -10.83 -11.13 11.53
N LEU A 690 -11.88 -10.57 10.94
CA LEU A 690 -13.18 -10.35 11.60
C LEU A 690 -13.94 -11.67 11.79
N LEU A 691 -14.58 -11.85 12.94
CA LEU A 691 -15.41 -12.99 13.23
C LEU A 691 -16.70 -12.97 12.37
N PRO A 692 -17.31 -14.14 12.07
CA PRO A 692 -18.48 -14.19 11.20
C PRO A 692 -19.67 -13.33 11.67
N PHE A 693 -19.86 -13.15 12.98
CA PHE A 693 -20.93 -12.31 13.52
C PHE A 693 -20.64 -10.82 13.33
N GLU A 694 -19.40 -10.37 13.52
CA GLU A 694 -18.97 -8.97 13.31
C GLU A 694 -19.16 -8.57 11.84
N ARG A 695 -18.77 -9.46 10.92
CA ARG A 695 -19.01 -9.27 9.47
C ARG A 695 -20.50 -9.13 9.16
N LYS A 696 -21.37 -9.87 9.86
CA LYS A 696 -22.83 -9.82 9.67
C LYS A 696 -23.43 -8.53 10.21
N GLU A 697 -22.98 -8.08 11.37
CA GLU A 697 -23.43 -6.82 11.99
C GLU A 697 -23.02 -5.61 11.15
N MET A 698 -21.76 -5.56 10.72
CA MET A 698 -21.26 -4.50 9.83
C MET A 698 -21.98 -4.48 8.48
N LEU A 699 -22.27 -5.66 7.92
CA LEU A 699 -23.07 -5.76 6.70
C LEU A 699 -24.46 -5.18 6.98
N ASN A 700 -25.15 -5.59 8.05
CA ASN A 700 -26.48 -5.07 8.38
C ASN A 700 -26.50 -3.54 8.60
N GLU A 701 -25.50 -3.00 9.31
CA GLU A 701 -25.37 -1.56 9.55
C GLU A 701 -25.15 -0.78 8.25
N TYR A 702 -24.29 -1.30 7.38
CA TYR A 702 -24.07 -0.72 6.06
C TYR A 702 -25.37 -0.68 5.25
N LEU A 703 -26.14 -1.77 5.28
CA LEU A 703 -27.38 -1.92 4.51
C LEU A 703 -28.54 -1.04 4.97
N LEU A 704 -28.63 -0.75 6.28
CA LEU A 704 -29.67 0.15 6.79
C LEU A 704 -29.45 1.60 6.35
N ASN A 705 -28.22 1.96 6.00
CA ASN A 705 -27.80 3.34 5.86
C ASN A 705 -27.43 3.74 4.41
N HIS A 706 -27.37 2.81 3.46
CA HIS A 706 -26.91 3.10 2.08
C HIS A 706 -27.84 2.50 1.02
N GLU A 707 -28.22 3.31 0.03
CA GLU A 707 -28.95 2.88 -1.18
C GLU A 707 -28.00 2.30 -2.25
N PHE A 708 -28.56 1.67 -3.30
CA PHE A 708 -27.77 1.16 -4.43
C PHE A 708 -27.03 2.28 -5.16
N ASP A 709 -25.71 2.15 -5.28
CA ASP A 709 -24.87 3.00 -6.11
C ASP A 709 -23.91 2.15 -6.96
N ILE A 710 -24.00 2.31 -8.28
CA ILE A 710 -23.15 1.62 -9.24
C ILE A 710 -21.65 1.90 -9.04
N SER A 711 -21.29 3.04 -8.45
CA SER A 711 -19.90 3.40 -8.18
C SER A 711 -19.25 2.42 -7.18
N MET A 712 -20.06 1.75 -6.36
CA MET A 712 -19.61 0.82 -5.32
C MET A 712 -19.19 -0.55 -5.85
N ILE A 713 -19.62 -0.95 -7.06
CA ILE A 713 -19.34 -2.27 -7.65
C ILE A 713 -17.84 -2.59 -7.64
N SER A 714 -17.01 -1.60 -8.01
CA SER A 714 -15.56 -1.75 -8.06
C SER A 714 -14.93 -2.13 -6.72
N TYR A 715 -15.59 -1.78 -5.62
CA TYR A 715 -15.16 -2.07 -4.25
C TYR A 715 -15.77 -3.39 -3.79
N ILE A 716 -17.08 -3.58 -3.98
CA ILE A 716 -17.78 -4.80 -3.55
C ILE A 716 -17.15 -6.04 -4.17
N PHE A 717 -16.94 -6.05 -5.48
CA PHE A 717 -16.31 -7.17 -6.20
C PHE A 717 -14.78 -7.06 -6.24
N GLY A 718 -14.19 -6.22 -5.39
CA GLY A 718 -12.75 -6.15 -5.19
C GLY A 718 -12.20 -7.33 -4.38
N ARG A 719 -10.91 -7.65 -4.57
CA ARG A 719 -10.23 -8.79 -3.91
C ARG A 719 -10.20 -8.74 -2.38
N LYS A 720 -10.45 -7.58 -1.76
CA LYS A 720 -10.35 -7.37 -0.31
C LYS A 720 -11.72 -7.31 0.40
N THR A 721 -12.82 -7.49 -0.31
CA THR A 721 -14.17 -7.41 0.26
C THR A 721 -14.63 -8.78 0.75
N PHE A 722 -15.42 -8.82 1.83
CA PHE A 722 -15.96 -10.08 2.35
C PHE A 722 -16.77 -10.82 1.27
N VAL A 723 -16.53 -12.12 1.10
CA VAL A 723 -17.32 -12.98 0.19
C VAL A 723 -18.83 -12.92 0.52
N ASN A 724 -19.19 -12.81 1.80
CA ASN A 724 -20.58 -12.67 2.22
C ASN A 724 -21.22 -11.37 1.70
N ALA A 725 -20.47 -10.27 1.66
CA ALA A 725 -20.95 -8.99 1.13
C ALA A 725 -21.15 -9.09 -0.40
N GLN A 726 -20.24 -9.74 -1.11
CA GLN A 726 -20.36 -10.00 -2.56
C GLN A 726 -21.60 -10.82 -2.89
N ARG A 727 -21.80 -11.96 -2.20
CA ARG A 727 -22.99 -12.81 -2.39
C ARG A 727 -24.28 -12.06 -2.08
N TRP A 728 -24.32 -11.33 -0.97
CA TRP A 728 -25.48 -10.53 -0.60
C TRP A 728 -25.81 -9.49 -1.68
N TYR A 729 -24.79 -8.80 -2.19
CA TYR A 729 -24.96 -7.76 -3.21
C TYR A 729 -25.52 -8.32 -4.52
N ILE A 730 -25.12 -9.53 -4.92
CA ILE A 730 -25.75 -10.24 -6.03
C ILE A 730 -27.23 -10.51 -5.74
N VAL A 731 -27.57 -11.02 -4.56
CA VAL A 731 -28.96 -11.39 -4.23
C VAL A 731 -29.90 -10.18 -4.29
N HIS A 732 -29.44 -8.99 -3.90
CA HIS A 732 -30.30 -7.81 -3.78
C HIS A 732 -30.20 -6.85 -4.96
N HIS A 733 -29.03 -6.75 -5.60
CA HIS A 733 -28.74 -5.72 -6.61
C HIS A 733 -28.28 -6.26 -7.95
N ALA A 734 -28.20 -7.57 -8.17
CA ALA A 734 -27.78 -8.09 -9.48
C ALA A 734 -28.61 -7.48 -10.61
N LYS A 735 -29.95 -7.46 -10.48
CA LYS A 735 -30.81 -6.87 -11.52
C LYS A 735 -30.44 -5.41 -11.80
N ASP A 736 -30.22 -4.59 -10.78
CA ASP A 736 -29.83 -3.19 -10.90
C ASP A 736 -28.50 -3.03 -11.66
N ILE A 737 -27.55 -3.95 -11.46
CA ILE A 737 -26.27 -3.97 -12.17
C ILE A 737 -26.48 -4.36 -13.64
N PHE A 738 -27.26 -5.42 -13.92
CA PHE A 738 -27.51 -5.93 -15.26
C PHE A 738 -28.21 -4.89 -16.14
N ILE A 739 -29.22 -4.16 -15.63
CA ILE A 739 -29.95 -3.13 -16.38
C ILE A 739 -29.17 -1.81 -16.54
N SER A 740 -28.10 -1.61 -15.78
CA SER A 740 -27.48 -0.28 -15.70
C SER A 740 -26.75 0.09 -16.99
N GLN A 741 -27.02 1.29 -17.47
CA GLN A 741 -26.26 1.96 -18.53
C GLN A 741 -25.24 2.98 -17.98
N ILE A 742 -25.31 3.25 -16.68
CA ILE A 742 -24.47 4.23 -15.97
C ILE A 742 -23.42 3.45 -15.18
N GLY A 743 -22.14 3.81 -15.30
CA GLY A 743 -21.08 3.13 -14.55
C GLY A 743 -19.71 3.20 -15.22
N ARG A 744 -18.70 2.62 -14.56
CA ARG A 744 -17.33 2.55 -15.09
C ARG A 744 -17.07 1.17 -15.70
N GLY A 745 -16.34 1.11 -16.82
CA GLY A 745 -15.96 -0.17 -17.44
C GLY A 745 -15.22 -1.08 -16.46
N SER A 746 -14.26 -0.52 -15.73
CA SER A 746 -13.51 -1.22 -14.66
C SER A 746 -14.39 -1.84 -13.57
N SER A 747 -15.53 -1.22 -13.25
CA SER A 747 -16.52 -1.77 -12.32
C SER A 747 -17.27 -2.96 -12.93
N PHE A 748 -17.78 -2.83 -14.15
CA PHE A 748 -18.49 -3.91 -14.83
C PHE A 748 -17.58 -5.13 -15.04
N ARG A 749 -16.31 -4.93 -15.38
CA ARG A 749 -15.35 -6.04 -15.51
C ARG A 749 -15.17 -6.82 -14.22
N LYS A 750 -14.98 -6.14 -13.08
CA LYS A 750 -14.87 -6.82 -11.78
C LYS A 750 -16.12 -7.62 -11.45
N PHE A 751 -17.30 -7.10 -11.78
CA PHE A 751 -18.56 -7.80 -11.61
C PHE A 751 -18.63 -9.07 -12.46
N TYR A 752 -18.39 -8.98 -13.78
CA TYR A 752 -18.43 -10.14 -14.67
C TYR A 752 -17.32 -11.16 -14.37
N LYS A 753 -16.11 -10.68 -14.04
CA LYS A 753 -15.01 -11.52 -13.56
C LYS A 753 -15.42 -12.33 -12.33
N TYR A 754 -16.06 -11.69 -11.35
CA TYR A 754 -16.60 -12.40 -10.18
C TYR A 754 -17.68 -13.41 -10.60
N LEU A 755 -18.61 -13.02 -11.47
CA LEU A 755 -19.73 -13.86 -11.87
C LEU A 755 -19.26 -15.13 -12.60
N PHE A 756 -18.33 -15.02 -13.55
CA PHE A 756 -17.79 -16.16 -14.29
C PHE A 756 -16.93 -17.09 -13.43
N GLN A 757 -16.28 -16.56 -12.38
CA GLN A 757 -15.55 -17.38 -11.39
C GLN A 757 -16.47 -18.14 -10.42
N HIS A 758 -17.75 -17.81 -10.34
CA HIS A 758 -18.71 -18.41 -9.41
C HIS A 758 -19.88 -19.04 -10.17
N GLU A 759 -19.66 -20.24 -10.72
CA GLU A 759 -20.59 -20.87 -11.67
C GLU A 759 -22.04 -20.96 -11.18
N ASP A 760 -22.26 -21.40 -9.93
CA ASP A 760 -23.60 -21.53 -9.37
C ASP A 760 -24.35 -20.20 -9.37
N THR A 761 -23.63 -19.11 -9.08
CA THR A 761 -24.19 -17.77 -9.07
C THR A 761 -24.50 -17.29 -10.49
N CYS A 762 -23.62 -17.59 -11.45
CA CYS A 762 -23.84 -17.30 -12.86
C CYS A 762 -25.07 -18.06 -13.41
N LYS A 763 -25.16 -19.37 -13.17
CA LYS A 763 -26.30 -20.23 -13.56
C LYS A 763 -27.61 -19.70 -12.98
N GLN A 764 -27.64 -19.35 -11.69
CA GLN A 764 -28.82 -18.74 -11.07
C GLN A 764 -29.23 -17.41 -11.72
N CYS A 765 -28.28 -16.58 -12.13
CA CYS A 765 -28.58 -15.32 -12.82
C CYS A 765 -29.14 -15.58 -14.23
N LEU A 766 -28.64 -16.60 -14.95
CA LEU A 766 -29.17 -17.05 -16.24
C LEU A 766 -30.59 -17.59 -16.12
N GLU A 767 -30.85 -18.47 -15.15
CA GLU A 767 -32.17 -19.05 -14.91
C GLU A 767 -33.23 -18.00 -14.55
N LYS A 768 -32.80 -16.91 -13.91
CA LYS A 768 -33.65 -15.75 -13.59
C LYS A 768 -33.85 -14.78 -14.76
N GLY A 769 -33.21 -15.02 -15.91
CA GLY A 769 -33.31 -14.16 -17.08
C GLY A 769 -32.61 -12.80 -16.93
N LEU A 770 -31.61 -12.68 -16.05
CA LEU A 770 -30.94 -11.39 -15.80
C LEU A 770 -29.99 -10.97 -16.93
N PHE A 771 -29.48 -11.91 -17.72
CA PHE A 771 -28.60 -11.60 -18.84
C PHE A 771 -29.37 -10.95 -20.00
N GLU A 772 -30.63 -11.32 -20.19
CA GLU A 772 -31.55 -10.71 -21.15
C GLU A 772 -31.86 -9.23 -20.84
N GLU A 773 -31.60 -8.80 -19.60
CA GLU A 773 -31.80 -7.42 -19.15
C GLU A 773 -30.59 -6.50 -19.45
N ILE A 774 -29.46 -7.05 -19.95
CA ILE A 774 -28.27 -6.25 -20.30
C ILE A 774 -28.57 -5.41 -21.55
N PRO A 775 -28.52 -4.07 -21.47
CA PRO A 775 -28.81 -3.24 -22.65
C PRO A 775 -27.67 -3.30 -23.67
N VAL A 776 -27.95 -3.80 -24.88
CA VAL A 776 -27.02 -3.86 -26.01
C VAL A 776 -26.52 -2.45 -26.40
N GLY A 777 -25.30 -2.35 -26.92
CA GLY A 777 -24.70 -1.08 -27.33
C GLY A 777 -24.26 -0.18 -26.16
N THR A 778 -24.29 -0.70 -24.93
CA THR A 778 -23.85 0.04 -23.73
C THR A 778 -22.49 -0.41 -23.24
N ILE A 779 -21.86 0.44 -22.42
CA ILE A 779 -20.59 0.12 -21.76
C ILE A 779 -20.68 -1.19 -20.95
N ASN A 780 -21.85 -1.49 -20.37
CA ASN A 780 -22.09 -2.70 -19.60
C ASN A 780 -21.98 -3.95 -20.50
N PHE A 781 -22.73 -3.96 -21.59
CA PHE A 781 -22.73 -5.05 -22.56
C PHE A 781 -21.36 -5.27 -23.21
N HIS A 782 -20.64 -4.20 -23.55
CA HIS A 782 -19.27 -4.31 -24.08
C HIS A 782 -18.32 -5.00 -23.09
N ASN A 783 -18.38 -4.66 -21.80
CA ASN A 783 -17.53 -5.30 -20.79
C ASN A 783 -17.98 -6.74 -20.49
N PHE A 784 -19.28 -7.05 -20.58
CA PHE A 784 -19.77 -8.44 -20.53
C PHE A 784 -19.13 -9.30 -21.63
N LEU A 785 -19.28 -8.90 -22.90
CA LEU A 785 -18.75 -9.67 -24.04
C LEU A 785 -17.22 -9.79 -23.97
N SER A 786 -16.55 -8.69 -23.62
CA SER A 786 -15.09 -8.67 -23.56
C SER A 786 -14.55 -9.56 -22.44
N GLU A 787 -15.12 -9.50 -21.24
CA GLU A 787 -14.71 -10.38 -20.15
C GLU A 787 -14.98 -11.85 -20.47
N LEU A 788 -16.13 -12.16 -21.08
CA LEU A 788 -16.43 -13.54 -21.48
C LEU A 788 -15.41 -14.06 -22.50
N TYR A 789 -15.07 -13.25 -23.51
CA TYR A 789 -14.03 -13.57 -24.47
C TYR A 789 -12.69 -13.82 -23.80
N LEU A 790 -12.27 -12.95 -22.88
CA LEU A 790 -10.99 -13.10 -22.18
C LEU A 790 -10.96 -14.39 -21.34
N PHE A 791 -12.04 -14.70 -20.64
CA PHE A 791 -12.18 -15.92 -19.85
C PHE A 791 -12.14 -17.19 -20.70
N VAL A 792 -12.76 -17.17 -21.87
CA VAL A 792 -12.68 -18.29 -22.83
C VAL A 792 -11.26 -18.41 -23.38
N GLN A 793 -10.63 -17.29 -23.76
CA GLN A 793 -9.26 -17.25 -24.29
C GLN A 793 -8.21 -17.72 -23.25
N SER A 794 -8.41 -17.42 -21.96
CA SER A 794 -7.51 -17.83 -20.87
C SER A 794 -7.87 -19.17 -20.23
N GLN A 795 -8.93 -19.84 -20.70
CA GLN A 795 -9.46 -21.08 -20.12
C GLN A 795 -9.84 -20.96 -18.63
N GLU A 796 -10.23 -19.75 -18.18
CA GLU A 796 -10.66 -19.48 -16.80
C GLU A 796 -12.15 -19.80 -16.55
N ILE A 797 -12.95 -19.97 -17.61
CA ILE A 797 -14.35 -20.39 -17.53
C ILE A 797 -14.48 -21.87 -17.89
N SER A 798 -15.29 -22.63 -17.14
CA SER A 798 -15.55 -24.02 -17.50
C SER A 798 -16.33 -24.12 -18.81
N PHE A 799 -16.00 -25.14 -19.61
CA PHE A 799 -16.67 -25.38 -20.87
C PHE A 799 -18.18 -25.60 -20.70
N GLU A 800 -18.58 -26.29 -19.62
CA GLU A 800 -19.99 -26.51 -19.28
C GLU A 800 -20.75 -25.20 -19.03
N LEU A 801 -20.18 -24.28 -18.24
CA LEU A 801 -20.79 -22.98 -17.99
C LEU A 801 -20.84 -22.14 -19.28
N PHE A 802 -19.77 -22.17 -20.07
CA PHE A 802 -19.71 -21.45 -21.34
C PHE A 802 -20.75 -21.94 -22.35
N GLU A 803 -20.88 -23.25 -22.57
CA GLU A 803 -21.90 -23.79 -23.47
C GLU A 803 -23.32 -23.55 -22.96
N TYR A 804 -23.52 -23.53 -21.64
CA TYR A 804 -24.78 -23.12 -21.04
C TYR A 804 -25.10 -21.64 -21.31
N LEU A 805 -24.16 -20.72 -21.07
CA LEU A 805 -24.28 -19.28 -21.43
C LEU A 805 -24.57 -19.08 -22.91
N LYS A 806 -23.84 -19.81 -23.76
CA LYS A 806 -23.97 -19.75 -25.22
C LYS A 806 -25.35 -20.17 -25.68
N THR A 807 -25.88 -21.25 -25.12
CA THR A 807 -27.19 -21.81 -25.48
C THR A 807 -28.34 -20.99 -24.90
N MET A 808 -28.22 -20.58 -23.63
CA MET A 808 -29.30 -19.88 -22.93
C MET A 808 -29.38 -18.40 -23.27
N TYR A 809 -28.29 -17.76 -23.69
CA TYR A 809 -28.26 -16.31 -23.91
C TYR A 809 -27.60 -15.91 -25.24
N LEU A 810 -26.33 -16.25 -25.49
CA LEU A 810 -25.61 -15.68 -26.65
C LEU A 810 -26.28 -15.97 -27.99
N LYS A 811 -26.84 -17.17 -28.19
CA LYS A 811 -27.56 -17.55 -29.42
C LYS A 811 -28.90 -16.83 -29.60
N LYS A 812 -29.43 -16.19 -28.55
CA LYS A 812 -30.69 -15.41 -28.61
C LYS A 812 -30.45 -13.94 -28.98
N ILE A 813 -29.21 -13.47 -28.94
CA ILE A 813 -28.85 -12.10 -29.29
C ILE A 813 -29.04 -11.91 -30.80
N SER A 814 -29.74 -10.84 -31.19
CA SER A 814 -29.92 -10.49 -32.60
C SER A 814 -28.66 -9.83 -33.15
N GLU A 815 -28.07 -10.39 -34.20
CA GLU A 815 -26.87 -9.84 -34.86
C GLU A 815 -27.08 -8.41 -35.39
N GLU A 816 -28.33 -8.06 -35.73
CA GLU A 816 -28.73 -6.73 -36.23
C GLU A 816 -28.63 -5.65 -35.15
N GLU A 817 -28.70 -6.02 -33.86
CA GLU A 817 -28.62 -5.10 -32.73
C GLU A 817 -27.18 -4.76 -32.33
N LEU A 818 -26.20 -5.55 -32.80
CA LEU A 818 -24.79 -5.42 -32.43
C LEU A 818 -24.06 -4.41 -33.31
N ASP A 819 -23.22 -3.59 -32.68
CA ASP A 819 -22.23 -2.79 -33.42
C ASP A 819 -21.16 -3.71 -34.05
N THR A 820 -20.37 -3.18 -34.98
CA THR A 820 -19.36 -3.97 -35.71
C THR A 820 -18.39 -4.69 -34.77
N ARG A 821 -17.96 -4.05 -33.67
CA ARG A 821 -16.98 -4.62 -32.74
C ARG A 821 -17.60 -5.67 -31.84
N GLU A 822 -18.80 -5.39 -31.33
CA GLU A 822 -19.59 -6.35 -30.56
C GLU A 822 -19.86 -7.61 -31.39
N ARG A 823 -20.21 -7.43 -32.67
CA ARG A 823 -20.46 -8.52 -33.62
C ARG A 823 -19.24 -9.40 -33.85
N ASP A 824 -18.06 -8.81 -34.01
CA ASP A 824 -16.82 -9.58 -34.21
C ASP A 824 -16.51 -10.47 -33.00
N VAL A 825 -16.61 -9.91 -31.79
CA VAL A 825 -16.39 -10.65 -30.54
C VAL A 825 -17.46 -11.71 -30.31
N TRP A 826 -18.73 -11.36 -30.49
CA TRP A 826 -19.85 -12.29 -30.39
C TRP A 826 -19.72 -13.44 -31.40
N SER A 827 -19.36 -13.16 -32.65
CA SER A 827 -19.17 -14.19 -33.68
C SER A 827 -18.02 -15.14 -33.30
N ALA A 828 -16.92 -14.62 -32.76
CA ALA A 828 -15.83 -15.45 -32.27
C ALA A 828 -16.27 -16.37 -31.13
N LEU A 829 -17.08 -15.86 -30.18
CA LEU A 829 -17.65 -16.66 -29.09
C LEU A 829 -18.64 -17.72 -29.59
N ILE A 830 -19.51 -17.39 -30.54
CA ILE A 830 -20.48 -18.34 -31.11
C ILE A 830 -19.77 -19.48 -31.86
N ASN A 831 -18.74 -19.14 -32.62
CA ASN A 831 -17.99 -20.10 -33.42
C ASN A 831 -16.94 -20.89 -32.63
N PHE A 832 -16.65 -20.49 -31.39
CA PHE A 832 -15.74 -21.23 -30.52
C PHE A 832 -16.26 -22.66 -30.29
N GLN A 833 -15.42 -23.64 -30.60
CA GLN A 833 -15.60 -25.05 -30.29
C GLN A 833 -14.34 -25.51 -29.55
N GLN A 834 -14.52 -26.30 -28.49
CA GLN A 834 -13.36 -26.89 -27.82
C GLN A 834 -12.73 -27.91 -28.77
N GLU A 835 -11.46 -27.71 -29.12
CA GLU A 835 -10.69 -28.76 -29.79
C GLU A 835 -10.64 -29.97 -28.85
N ALA A 836 -11.03 -31.15 -29.35
CA ALA A 836 -10.85 -32.38 -28.62
C ALA A 836 -9.35 -32.53 -28.36
N SER A 837 -8.96 -32.57 -27.08
CA SER A 837 -7.59 -32.86 -26.72
C SER A 837 -7.30 -34.32 -27.09
N ASP A 838 -6.77 -34.54 -28.29
CA ASP A 838 -6.10 -35.79 -28.61
C ASP A 838 -4.87 -35.88 -27.71
N GLU A 839 -4.89 -36.86 -26.80
CA GLU A 839 -3.76 -37.24 -25.96
C GLU A 839 -2.49 -37.41 -26.82
N TYR A 840 -1.45 -36.60 -26.54
CA TYR A 840 -0.06 -36.90 -26.91
C TYR A 840 0.91 -36.49 -25.81
#